data_AF-A0A9P4LS01-F1
#
_entry.id   AF-A0A9P4LS01-F1
#
_cell.length_a   1.000
_cell.length_b   1.000
_cell.length_c   1.000
_cell.angle_alpha   90.00
_cell.angle_beta   90.00
_cell.angle_gamma   90.00
#
_symmetry.space_group_name_H-M   'P 1'
#
loop_
_entity.id
_entity.type
_entity.pdbx_description
1 polymer ?
#
loop_
_entity_poly.entity_id
_entity_poly.type
_entity_poly.pdbx_seq_one_letter_code
_entity_poly.pdbx_strand_id
1 'polypeptide(L)'
;MRRDALLCGLLLWGTSYAAPPSASGAAANRISASNLHGKILSKGRKLTGKFLHITGKSNLPWGTPRSDQTEAACHRQRGPAGIYGAETSGCDSPFSLINQTFQWIHDNIKNDIDFVIWTGDSARHDNDEALPRTQKQVIQQNEYMVSKFAEVFGKDEDKHGNVDEWAVPVVPTFGNNDIMPHNIFLAGPNRWTKKYLDIWRSFIPEAQRHQFQQGGWFSVEVIPNKLAVISLNTIYFFSSNSGVDGCANKHEPGYEHMEWLRIQLQILRERGMKAILMGHVPPARVDSKESWDETCWQKYTLWQRQFRDVIVGNLYGHMNIDHFMLQDFEQISKDAEKGRMASGASPSTLEEDGKISLYEDGEVTVASASDYLLDLRQAWAQLPVPPTKSNRKSKAMVDAEEDEEQSPWHWQLSMLKPAKKGKADKDDKKKYLEKIGGKYAERYSVTHVSPSVVPNYYPTLRIIEYNITSLEDLIVPDTYSSSNPQIPSANQRPMLTPEDSGDDTSYLDDVDTQKNKKKKHDKKGPRKYKFKVPAGPDATSPPGPAYSPQTFTWTRYTQYFANLTEINNDFVESSTPVSPNENTPHTIFGLNITSNGTIETSGWKEGKHGKHQGKQPRPEPHPKEFVFEVEYDTRKDRGFADLTVRRWVEYARKIGRARTSSAEEDVEDYEEEDKEDDDDVQEQAKGKGKHGKKHKKKKKKHHKASREWYTFVKRAFVGTMNPKDIEELFGASEGADEVVEEIMEL
;
A
#
# COMPACT_ATOMS: atom_id res chain seq x y z
N MET A 1 -60.49 -74.61 -6.89
CA MET A 1 -60.76 -75.19 -8.23
C MET A 1 -60.37 -74.18 -9.29
N ARG A 2 -59.61 -74.60 -10.32
CA ARG A 2 -59.27 -73.91 -11.60
C ARG A 2 -58.78 -72.44 -11.53
N ARG A 3 -57.87 -71.92 -12.35
CA ARG A 3 -56.79 -72.31 -13.29
C ARG A 3 -56.69 -71.14 -14.29
N ASP A 4 -55.55 -71.07 -14.99
CA ASP A 4 -55.27 -70.23 -16.18
C ASP A 4 -55.05 -68.73 -15.86
N ALA A 5 -53.87 -68.11 -15.93
CA ALA A 5 -52.62 -68.22 -16.73
C ALA A 5 -52.55 -67.28 -17.95
N LEU A 6 -51.69 -66.25 -17.90
CA LEU A 6 -50.61 -65.99 -18.87
C LEU A 6 -49.78 -64.74 -18.49
N LEU A 7 -48.55 -64.67 -19.02
CA LEU A 7 -47.55 -63.62 -18.77
C LEU A 7 -47.70 -62.44 -19.75
N CYS A 8 -47.22 -61.25 -19.38
CA CYS A 8 -46.06 -60.59 -20.04
C CYS A 8 -45.72 -59.18 -19.51
N GLY A 9 -44.43 -58.93 -19.23
CA GLY A 9 -43.71 -57.76 -19.78
C GLY A 9 -43.70 -56.40 -19.05
N LEU A 10 -42.58 -56.14 -18.36
CA LEU A 10 -41.81 -54.86 -18.35
C LEU A 10 -42.40 -53.57 -17.70
N LEU A 11 -41.96 -53.36 -16.44
CA LEU A 11 -41.22 -52.17 -15.95
C LEU A 11 -41.54 -50.77 -16.51
N LEU A 12 -42.02 -49.87 -15.62
CA LEU A 12 -41.23 -48.72 -15.11
C LEU A 12 -41.96 -48.02 -13.93
N TRP A 13 -41.20 -47.40 -13.02
CA TRP A 13 -41.71 -46.72 -11.82
C TRP A 13 -42.11 -45.25 -12.07
N GLY A 14 -43.08 -44.76 -11.30
CA GLY A 14 -43.44 -43.33 -11.27
C GLY A 14 -44.64 -43.02 -10.37
N THR A 15 -44.47 -43.02 -9.04
CA THR A 15 -45.55 -42.62 -8.11
C THR A 15 -45.55 -41.12 -7.87
N SER A 16 -46.58 -40.44 -8.37
CA SER A 16 -47.01 -39.11 -7.90
C SER A 16 -48.43 -39.21 -7.38
N TYR A 17 -48.73 -38.64 -6.21
CA TYR A 17 -50.10 -38.35 -5.79
C TYR A 17 -50.20 -37.05 -4.98
N ALA A 18 -51.08 -36.18 -5.45
CA ALA A 18 -51.68 -35.01 -4.80
C ALA A 18 -52.96 -35.45 -4.04
N ALA A 19 -53.69 -34.68 -3.20
CA ALA A 19 -53.44 -33.40 -2.52
C ALA A 19 -54.29 -33.25 -1.20
N PRO A 20 -55.27 -32.32 -1.01
CA PRO A 20 -55.27 -31.33 0.10
C PRO A 20 -56.58 -31.40 0.96
N PRO A 21 -57.25 -30.34 1.51
CA PRO A 21 -56.91 -28.94 1.91
C PRO A 21 -57.46 -28.46 3.30
N SER A 22 -57.29 -27.15 3.61
CA SER A 22 -58.11 -26.29 4.53
C SER A 22 -57.95 -26.47 6.06
N ALA A 23 -58.11 -25.49 6.95
CA ALA A 23 -58.02 -24.00 6.98
C ALA A 23 -57.95 -23.57 8.48
N SER A 24 -57.94 -22.31 8.97
CA SER A 24 -58.08 -20.94 8.44
C SER A 24 -57.48 -19.93 9.45
N GLY A 25 -57.36 -18.62 9.11
CA GLY A 25 -57.01 -17.56 10.06
C GLY A 25 -56.35 -16.32 9.42
N ALA A 26 -57.13 -15.28 9.12
CA ALA A 26 -56.69 -14.14 8.30
C ALA A 26 -56.69 -12.80 9.04
N ALA A 27 -55.72 -11.94 8.72
CA ALA A 27 -55.87 -10.48 8.69
C ALA A 27 -54.80 -9.87 7.77
N ALA A 28 -55.20 -9.38 6.60
CA ALA A 28 -54.30 -8.69 5.66
C ALA A 28 -55.00 -7.47 5.07
N ASN A 29 -54.43 -6.28 5.27
CA ASN A 29 -54.82 -5.10 4.49
C ASN A 29 -54.05 -5.11 3.17
N ARG A 30 -54.78 -5.33 2.07
CA ARG A 30 -54.27 -5.20 0.70
C ARG A 30 -54.23 -3.74 0.29
N ILE A 31 -53.13 -3.29 -0.30
CA ILE A 31 -53.16 -2.26 -1.33
C ILE A 31 -52.66 -2.90 -2.64
N SER A 32 -53.36 -2.61 -3.73
CA SER A 32 -53.23 -3.31 -5.01
C SER A 32 -51.99 -2.88 -5.80
N ALA A 33 -51.23 -3.86 -6.29
CA ALA A 33 -50.18 -3.62 -7.28
C ALA A 33 -50.74 -3.70 -8.71
N SER A 34 -51.20 -2.56 -9.24
CA SER A 34 -51.38 -2.34 -10.69
C SER A 34 -51.52 -0.84 -10.99
N ASN A 35 -51.02 -0.40 -12.15
CA ASN A 35 -51.03 0.98 -12.66
C ASN A 35 -50.10 2.01 -11.99
N LEU A 36 -48.78 1.82 -12.18
CA LEU A 36 -47.89 2.95 -12.46
C LEU A 36 -46.73 2.52 -13.37
N HIS A 37 -47.05 2.34 -14.66
CA HIS A 37 -46.06 2.34 -15.75
C HIS A 37 -45.59 3.79 -16.00
N GLY A 38 -45.00 4.40 -14.98
CA GLY A 38 -44.21 5.62 -15.11
C GLY A 38 -42.74 5.23 -15.26
N LYS A 39 -42.08 5.70 -16.32
CA LYS A 39 -40.62 5.62 -16.42
C LYS A 39 -40.00 6.49 -15.33
N ILE A 40 -39.78 5.93 -14.14
CA ILE A 40 -38.73 6.43 -13.26
C ILE A 40 -37.42 6.00 -13.91
N LEU A 41 -36.86 6.89 -14.73
CA LEU A 41 -35.45 6.83 -15.08
C LEU A 41 -34.69 6.98 -13.76
N SER A 42 -34.20 5.88 -13.22
CA SER A 42 -33.28 5.90 -12.10
C SER A 42 -32.02 6.63 -12.56
N LYS A 43 -31.82 7.85 -12.07
CA LYS A 43 -30.53 8.56 -12.16
C LYS A 43 -29.49 7.71 -11.42
N GLY A 44 -28.72 6.96 -12.19
CA GLY A 44 -27.70 6.06 -11.69
C GLY A 44 -26.69 5.74 -12.79
N ARG A 45 -25.43 5.59 -12.37
CA ARG A 45 -24.29 5.33 -13.23
C ARG A 45 -23.93 3.85 -13.24
N LYS A 46 -23.33 3.41 -14.33
CA LYS A 46 -22.67 2.10 -14.38
C LYS A 46 -21.33 2.17 -13.66
N LEU A 47 -20.86 1.02 -13.17
CA LEU A 47 -19.50 0.89 -12.65
C LEU A 47 -18.48 0.96 -13.80
N THR A 48 -17.36 1.65 -13.58
CA THR A 48 -16.23 1.68 -14.54
C THR A 48 -15.22 0.57 -14.26
N GLY A 49 -15.23 0.00 -13.05
CA GLY A 49 -14.24 -0.97 -12.61
C GLY A 49 -12.92 -0.32 -12.22
N LYS A 50 -12.91 0.96 -11.85
CA LYS A 50 -11.68 1.69 -11.46
C LYS A 50 -11.88 2.52 -10.20
N PHE A 51 -10.83 2.74 -9.43
CA PHE A 51 -10.83 3.70 -8.34
C PHE A 51 -9.50 4.45 -8.22
N LEU A 52 -9.56 5.66 -7.68
CA LEU A 52 -8.38 6.50 -7.43
C LEU A 52 -7.85 6.24 -6.02
N HIS A 53 -6.54 6.02 -5.88
CA HIS A 53 -5.82 6.11 -4.62
C HIS A 53 -4.89 7.33 -4.67
N ILE A 54 -5.07 8.23 -3.71
CA ILE A 54 -4.28 9.45 -3.52
C ILE A 54 -3.81 9.55 -2.06
N THR A 55 -2.60 10.06 -1.84
CA THR A 55 -2.01 10.22 -0.51
C THR A 55 -1.11 11.45 -0.46
N GLY A 56 -1.06 12.13 0.70
CA GLY A 56 -0.12 13.23 0.96
C GLY A 56 -0.62 14.66 0.71
N LYS A 57 0.35 15.59 0.80
CA LYS A 57 0.28 16.78 1.67
C LYS A 57 -0.05 18.10 0.96
N SER A 58 -0.39 19.08 1.80
CA SER A 58 -0.93 20.42 1.55
C SER A 58 -0.66 21.32 2.78
N ASN A 59 -0.34 22.60 2.71
CA ASN A 59 0.27 23.45 1.69
C ASN A 59 0.88 24.67 2.43
N LEU A 60 1.95 25.29 1.90
CA LEU A 60 2.42 26.59 2.40
C LEU A 60 1.52 27.76 1.95
N PRO A 61 1.36 28.83 2.75
CA PRO A 61 0.74 30.08 2.30
C PRO A 61 1.78 31.11 1.79
N TRP A 62 1.69 31.46 0.51
CA TRP A 62 2.39 32.55 -0.21
C TRP A 62 3.93 32.43 -0.37
N GLY A 63 4.59 33.03 -1.37
CA GLY A 63 4.07 33.73 -2.55
C GLY A 63 4.57 35.17 -2.79
N THR A 64 5.89 35.44 -2.83
CA THR A 64 6.54 36.47 -3.71
C THR A 64 8.08 36.41 -3.57
N PRO A 65 8.86 36.64 -4.63
CA PRO A 65 10.32 36.72 -4.55
C PRO A 65 10.79 38.13 -4.14
N ARG A 66 11.66 38.23 -3.11
CA ARG A 66 12.47 39.43 -2.89
C ARG A 66 13.82 39.13 -2.23
N SER A 67 14.76 40.06 -2.38
CA SER A 67 16.15 39.93 -1.97
C SER A 67 16.38 40.35 -0.51
N ASP A 68 17.01 39.53 0.33
CA ASP A 68 18.47 39.54 0.57
C ASP A 68 19.04 38.23 1.19
N GLN A 69 20.35 38.18 1.47
CA GLN A 69 21.18 36.96 1.51
C GLN A 69 20.98 36.02 2.72
N THR A 70 21.42 34.77 2.51
CA THR A 70 21.49 33.61 3.44
C THR A 70 20.16 32.95 3.86
N GLU A 71 20.20 31.60 3.87
CA GLU A 71 19.12 30.63 4.18
C GLU A 71 18.05 30.41 3.10
N ALA A 72 18.29 29.42 2.24
CA ALA A 72 17.28 28.87 1.34
C ALA A 72 16.46 27.77 2.05
N ALA A 73 15.15 27.96 2.13
CA ALA A 73 14.20 26.95 2.60
C ALA A 73 12.84 27.22 1.96
N CYS A 74 11.98 26.21 1.83
CA CYS A 74 10.66 26.32 1.21
C CYS A 74 9.78 27.44 1.80
N HIS A 75 10.00 27.74 3.08
CA HIS A 75 9.28 28.74 3.87
C HIS A 75 9.84 30.17 3.76
N ARG A 76 10.98 30.35 3.10
CA ARG A 76 11.65 31.64 2.88
C ARG A 76 11.46 32.07 1.43
N GLN A 77 11.51 33.38 1.13
CA GLN A 77 11.25 33.94 -0.21
C GLN A 77 12.33 33.61 -1.28
N ARG A 78 13.19 32.63 -0.99
CA ARG A 78 14.44 32.34 -1.70
C ARG A 78 14.72 30.84 -1.65
N GLY A 79 14.80 30.22 -2.82
CA GLY A 79 15.17 28.82 -2.99
C GLY A 79 15.03 28.39 -4.44
N PRO A 80 15.57 27.21 -4.82
CA PRO A 80 15.46 26.67 -6.17
C PRO A 80 14.13 25.94 -6.42
N ALA A 81 13.08 26.26 -5.65
CA ALA A 81 11.75 25.68 -5.82
C ALA A 81 10.95 26.47 -6.85
N GLY A 82 10.48 25.79 -7.90
CA GLY A 82 9.62 26.38 -8.91
C GLY A 82 8.17 26.55 -8.42
N ILE A 83 7.30 27.10 -9.27
CA ILE A 83 5.90 27.41 -8.92
C ILE A 83 5.10 26.21 -8.35
N TYR A 84 5.42 24.98 -8.75
CA TYR A 84 4.78 23.75 -8.26
C TYR A 84 5.60 22.99 -7.20
N GLY A 85 6.67 23.60 -6.67
CA GLY A 85 7.60 22.98 -5.71
C GLY A 85 8.87 22.46 -6.40
N ALA A 86 9.69 21.71 -5.67
CA ALA A 86 10.90 21.05 -6.18
C ALA A 86 10.98 19.61 -5.68
N GLU A 87 11.05 18.67 -6.61
CA GLU A 87 11.31 17.26 -6.34
C GLU A 87 12.65 17.04 -5.63
N THR A 88 12.74 15.95 -4.84
CA THR A 88 13.94 15.55 -4.07
C THR A 88 14.47 16.64 -3.14
N SER A 89 13.59 17.52 -2.65
CA SER A 89 13.88 18.53 -1.62
C SER A 89 13.07 18.25 -0.35
N GLY A 90 13.36 18.98 0.73
CA GLY A 90 12.56 18.96 1.96
C GLY A 90 11.24 19.75 1.87
N CYS A 91 10.74 20.05 0.66
CA CYS A 91 9.53 20.84 0.49
C CYS A 91 8.24 20.02 0.52
N ASP A 92 7.27 20.53 1.26
CA ASP A 92 5.87 20.18 1.07
C ASP A 92 5.29 20.81 -0.21
N SER A 93 4.18 20.25 -0.67
CA SER A 93 3.40 20.77 -1.80
C SER A 93 3.01 22.25 -1.59
N PRO A 94 3.04 23.08 -2.66
CA PRO A 94 2.38 24.38 -2.66
C PRO A 94 0.93 24.31 -3.17
N PHE A 95 0.08 25.28 -2.79
CA PHE A 95 -1.34 25.33 -3.20
C PHE A 95 -1.55 25.27 -4.73
N SER A 96 -0.59 25.79 -5.50
CA SER A 96 -0.52 25.67 -6.96
C SER A 96 -0.50 24.22 -7.45
N LEU A 97 0.37 23.38 -6.87
CA LEU A 97 0.48 21.95 -7.23
C LEU A 97 -0.82 21.20 -6.92
N ILE A 98 -1.41 21.45 -5.75
CA ILE A 98 -2.65 20.79 -5.34
C ILE A 98 -3.84 21.26 -6.19
N ASN A 99 -3.92 22.55 -6.54
CA ASN A 99 -4.94 23.03 -7.48
C ASN A 99 -4.82 22.35 -8.85
N GLN A 100 -3.61 22.31 -9.42
CA GLN A 100 -3.41 21.65 -10.72
C GLN A 100 -3.63 20.15 -10.66
N THR A 101 -3.31 19.50 -9.53
CA THR A 101 -3.59 18.07 -9.33
C THR A 101 -5.09 17.78 -9.38
N PHE A 102 -5.90 18.55 -8.65
CA PHE A 102 -7.35 18.38 -8.68
C PHE A 102 -7.98 18.83 -10.00
N GLN A 103 -7.45 19.86 -10.66
CA GLN A 103 -7.86 20.24 -12.01
C GLN A 103 -7.58 19.11 -13.02
N TRP A 104 -6.38 18.53 -13.02
CA TRP A 104 -6.05 17.39 -13.88
C TRP A 104 -6.97 16.19 -13.60
N ILE A 105 -7.26 15.89 -12.33
CA ILE A 105 -8.21 14.82 -11.95
C ILE A 105 -9.62 15.11 -12.51
N HIS A 106 -10.08 16.36 -12.40
CA HIS A 106 -11.37 16.81 -12.93
C HIS A 106 -11.46 16.67 -14.45
N ASP A 107 -10.41 17.06 -15.16
CA ASP A 107 -10.42 17.11 -16.62
C ASP A 107 -10.20 15.73 -17.26
N ASN A 108 -9.47 14.82 -16.58
CA ASN A 108 -9.06 13.54 -17.16
C ASN A 108 -9.79 12.31 -16.61
N ILE A 109 -10.10 12.23 -15.31
CA ILE A 109 -10.50 10.94 -14.68
C ILE A 109 -11.79 10.95 -13.85
N LYS A 110 -12.38 12.12 -13.54
CA LYS A 110 -13.55 12.19 -12.63
C LYS A 110 -14.75 11.32 -13.04
N ASN A 111 -14.93 11.12 -14.34
CA ASN A 111 -16.03 10.36 -14.93
C ASN A 111 -15.68 8.87 -15.17
N ASP A 112 -14.44 8.47 -14.90
CA ASP A 112 -13.90 7.12 -15.20
C ASP A 112 -13.62 6.31 -13.92
N ILE A 113 -13.97 6.83 -12.74
CA ILE A 113 -13.73 6.17 -11.43
C ILE A 113 -15.01 5.97 -10.61
N ASP A 114 -15.03 4.90 -9.83
CA ASP A 114 -16.16 4.50 -9.01
C ASP A 114 -16.13 5.04 -7.57
N PHE A 115 -14.93 5.27 -7.03
CA PHE A 115 -14.71 5.83 -5.69
C PHE A 115 -13.27 6.35 -5.56
N VAL A 116 -13.00 7.08 -4.48
CA VAL A 116 -11.67 7.59 -4.12
C VAL A 116 -11.27 7.08 -2.74
N ILE A 117 -10.03 6.61 -2.63
CA ILE A 117 -9.37 6.28 -1.37
C ILE A 117 -8.30 7.35 -1.11
N TRP A 118 -8.42 8.04 0.02
CA TRP A 118 -7.52 9.11 0.43
C TRP A 118 -6.81 8.72 1.73
N THR A 119 -5.57 8.26 1.64
CA THR A 119 -4.82 7.74 2.80
C THR A 119 -4.16 8.84 3.66
N GLY A 120 -4.83 10.00 3.77
CA GLY A 120 -4.46 11.09 4.67
C GLY A 120 -3.12 11.76 4.40
N ASP A 121 -2.57 12.35 5.46
CA ASP A 121 -1.40 13.22 5.51
C ASP A 121 -1.64 14.50 4.70
N SER A 122 -2.73 15.18 5.02
CA SER A 122 -3.10 16.44 4.38
C SER A 122 -2.20 17.57 4.84
N ALA A 123 -1.90 17.65 6.13
CA ALA A 123 -1.17 18.79 6.69
C ALA A 123 0.35 18.71 6.42
N ARG A 124 0.97 19.88 6.21
CA ARG A 124 2.44 20.02 6.05
C ARG A 124 3.23 19.42 7.22
N HIS A 125 4.52 19.13 7.05
CA HIS A 125 5.38 18.77 8.18
C HIS A 125 5.75 19.98 9.06
N ASP A 126 6.44 19.69 10.16
CA ASP A 126 6.88 20.66 11.17
C ASP A 126 8.40 20.95 11.07
N ASN A 127 8.93 20.95 9.84
CA ASN A 127 10.37 21.00 9.53
C ASN A 127 10.95 22.44 9.55
N ASP A 128 10.22 23.41 10.11
CA ASP A 128 10.64 24.81 10.24
C ASP A 128 10.42 25.26 11.69
N GLU A 129 11.50 25.28 12.48
CA GLU A 129 11.49 25.72 13.87
C GLU A 129 11.06 27.18 14.06
N ALA A 130 11.27 28.03 13.05
CA ALA A 130 10.91 29.45 13.09
C ALA A 130 9.42 29.66 12.73
N LEU A 131 8.86 28.78 11.91
CA LEU A 131 7.43 28.74 11.59
C LEU A 131 6.82 27.38 12.00
N PRO A 132 6.70 27.09 13.30
CA PRO A 132 6.12 25.85 13.77
C PRO A 132 4.66 25.73 13.33
N ARG A 133 4.27 24.51 13.03
CA ARG A 133 2.94 24.16 12.56
C ARG A 133 1.92 24.33 13.67
N THR A 134 0.77 24.88 13.34
CA THR A 134 -0.29 25.14 14.32
C THR A 134 -1.49 24.23 14.10
N GLN A 135 -2.23 23.92 15.17
CA GLN A 135 -3.48 23.16 15.09
C GLN A 135 -4.48 23.82 14.12
N LYS A 136 -4.48 25.15 14.03
CA LYS A 136 -5.29 25.90 13.06
C LYS A 136 -4.88 25.59 11.62
N GLN A 137 -3.58 25.53 11.30
CA GLN A 137 -3.10 25.17 9.96
C GLN A 137 -3.49 23.73 9.59
N VAL A 138 -3.31 22.75 10.51
CA VAL A 138 -3.71 21.35 10.28
C VAL A 138 -5.19 21.25 9.90
N ILE A 139 -6.06 21.96 10.64
CA ILE A 139 -7.50 22.04 10.37
C ILE A 139 -7.77 22.69 9.00
N GLN A 140 -7.18 23.86 8.73
CA GLN A 140 -7.40 24.60 7.48
C GLN A 140 -6.90 23.84 6.24
N GLN A 141 -5.78 23.10 6.36
CA GLN A 141 -5.24 22.28 5.28
C GLN A 141 -6.14 21.07 4.98
N ASN A 142 -6.76 20.48 6.01
CA ASN A 142 -7.76 19.43 5.83
C ASN A 142 -9.08 19.96 5.24
N GLU A 143 -9.60 21.08 5.77
CA GLU A 143 -10.77 21.77 5.22
C GLU A 143 -10.55 22.17 3.74
N TYR A 144 -9.34 22.60 3.38
CA TYR A 144 -8.96 22.86 1.99
C TYR A 144 -9.00 21.60 1.11
N MET A 145 -8.41 20.48 1.55
CA MET A 145 -8.47 19.23 0.81
C MET A 145 -9.92 18.75 0.62
N VAL A 146 -10.78 18.86 1.63
CA VAL A 146 -12.22 18.58 1.50
C VAL A 146 -12.86 19.48 0.43
N SER A 147 -12.53 20.78 0.40
CA SER A 147 -13.04 21.68 -0.65
C SER A 147 -12.58 21.26 -2.06
N LYS A 148 -11.35 20.81 -2.23
CA LYS A 148 -10.83 20.29 -3.50
C LYS A 148 -11.55 19.00 -3.94
N PHE A 149 -11.82 18.07 -3.02
CA PHE A 149 -12.66 16.91 -3.34
C PHE A 149 -14.09 17.33 -3.71
N ALA A 150 -14.68 18.32 -3.02
CA ALA A 150 -16.01 18.83 -3.30
C ALA A 150 -16.11 19.52 -4.68
N GLU A 151 -15.08 20.27 -5.11
CA GLU A 151 -15.00 20.87 -6.44
C GLU A 151 -15.02 19.83 -7.58
N VAL A 152 -14.45 18.64 -7.35
CA VAL A 152 -14.26 17.61 -8.40
C VAL A 152 -15.33 16.51 -8.37
N PHE A 153 -15.77 16.10 -7.17
CA PHE A 153 -16.64 14.94 -6.94
C PHE A 153 -17.93 15.29 -6.19
N GLY A 154 -18.09 16.53 -5.73
CA GLY A 154 -19.36 17.04 -5.25
C GLY A 154 -20.35 17.27 -6.39
N LYS A 155 -21.62 17.43 -6.04
CA LYS A 155 -22.70 17.68 -7.00
C LYS A 155 -22.90 19.19 -7.22
N ASP A 156 -23.22 19.60 -8.45
CA ASP A 156 -23.13 21.00 -8.92
C ASP A 156 -23.93 22.09 -8.16
N GLU A 157 -24.92 21.74 -7.33
CA GLU A 157 -25.89 22.72 -6.81
C GLU A 157 -25.48 23.40 -5.47
N ASP A 158 -24.53 22.84 -4.70
CA ASP A 158 -24.13 23.39 -3.39
C ASP A 158 -22.74 24.06 -3.37
N LYS A 159 -22.51 25.00 -4.29
CA LYS A 159 -21.31 25.87 -4.37
C LYS A 159 -21.12 26.82 -3.17
N HIS A 160 -21.90 26.63 -2.10
CA HIS A 160 -21.83 27.35 -0.83
C HIS A 160 -21.32 26.51 0.35
N GLY A 161 -20.75 25.32 0.09
CA GLY A 161 -19.85 24.64 1.02
C GLY A 161 -20.46 23.60 1.96
N ASN A 162 -21.74 23.25 1.80
CA ASN A 162 -22.40 22.15 2.51
C ASN A 162 -22.75 21.02 1.54
N VAL A 163 -21.74 20.31 1.03
CA VAL A 163 -21.94 19.17 0.12
C VAL A 163 -22.28 17.92 0.91
N ASP A 164 -23.58 17.63 1.05
CA ASP A 164 -24.13 16.40 1.65
C ASP A 164 -24.41 15.29 0.60
N GLU A 165 -24.26 15.59 -0.70
CA GLU A 165 -24.36 14.65 -1.83
C GLU A 165 -23.10 14.63 -2.70
N TRP A 166 -22.53 13.44 -2.88
CA TRP A 166 -21.33 13.19 -3.68
C TRP A 166 -21.67 12.38 -4.94
N ALA A 167 -21.11 12.74 -6.09
CA ALA A 167 -21.22 11.95 -7.32
C ALA A 167 -20.30 10.71 -7.29
N VAL A 168 -19.13 10.86 -6.66
CA VAL A 168 -18.15 9.79 -6.41
C VAL A 168 -17.81 9.79 -4.91
N PRO A 169 -18.02 8.68 -4.17
CA PRO A 169 -17.71 8.63 -2.75
C PRO A 169 -16.19 8.68 -2.50
N VAL A 170 -15.79 9.49 -1.53
CA VAL A 170 -14.40 9.64 -1.08
C VAL A 170 -14.27 9.08 0.34
N VAL A 171 -13.26 8.25 0.57
CA VAL A 171 -13.00 7.63 1.89
C VAL A 171 -11.67 8.13 2.44
N PRO A 172 -11.68 9.04 3.44
CA PRO A 172 -10.46 9.50 4.12
C PRO A 172 -9.97 8.56 5.22
N THR A 173 -8.71 8.70 5.62
CA THR A 173 -8.18 8.28 6.94
C THR A 173 -7.22 9.34 7.49
N PHE A 174 -6.85 9.22 8.76
CA PHE A 174 -5.88 10.11 9.43
C PHE A 174 -4.45 9.81 9.00
N GLY A 175 -3.74 10.83 8.51
CA GLY A 175 -2.28 10.87 8.48
C GLY A 175 -1.66 11.14 9.85
N ASN A 176 -0.40 10.74 10.05
CA ASN A 176 0.31 11.06 11.29
C ASN A 176 0.63 12.56 11.40
N ASN A 177 0.63 13.28 10.27
CA ASN A 177 0.66 14.73 10.22
C ASN A 177 -0.73 15.38 10.43
N ASP A 178 -1.85 14.68 10.24
CA ASP A 178 -3.20 15.27 10.40
C ASP A 178 -3.61 15.54 11.86
N ILE A 179 -2.68 15.34 12.79
CA ILE A 179 -2.83 15.60 14.23
C ILE A 179 -1.66 16.40 14.81
N MET A 180 -1.88 16.91 16.02
CA MET A 180 -0.83 17.42 16.90
C MET A 180 -1.04 16.93 18.34
N PRO A 181 0.03 16.60 19.09
CA PRO A 181 1.43 16.51 18.62
C PRO A 181 1.60 15.48 17.49
N HIS A 182 2.63 15.66 16.65
CA HIS A 182 2.94 14.74 15.56
C HIS A 182 3.08 13.31 16.11
N ASN A 183 2.50 12.32 15.41
CA ASN A 183 2.41 10.90 15.81
C ASN A 183 1.57 10.57 17.05
N ILE A 184 1.21 11.52 17.91
CA ILE A 184 0.56 11.23 19.21
C ILE A 184 -0.97 11.28 19.11
N PHE A 185 -1.60 10.12 18.87
CA PHE A 185 -3.06 9.96 18.87
C PHE A 185 -3.51 9.19 20.13
N LEU A 186 -4.14 9.90 21.07
CA LEU A 186 -4.68 9.33 22.31
C LEU A 186 -6.05 8.68 22.10
N ALA A 187 -6.48 7.81 23.02
CA ALA A 187 -7.82 7.21 23.03
C ALA A 187 -8.93 8.28 22.85
N GLY A 188 -9.97 7.95 22.08
CA GLY A 188 -11.11 8.83 21.88
C GLY A 188 -12.21 8.66 22.95
N PRO A 189 -13.26 9.49 22.93
CA PRO A 189 -13.45 10.64 22.04
C PRO A 189 -12.62 11.86 22.43
N ASN A 190 -11.69 12.25 21.55
CA ASN A 190 -10.71 13.30 21.79
C ASN A 190 -10.99 14.55 20.93
N ARG A 191 -10.12 15.57 20.99
CA ARG A 191 -10.30 16.82 20.24
C ARG A 191 -10.26 16.62 18.72
N TRP A 192 -9.46 15.65 18.24
CA TRP A 192 -9.29 15.35 16.84
C TRP A 192 -10.46 14.54 16.29
N THR A 193 -10.88 13.45 16.95
CA THR A 193 -12.05 12.68 16.49
C THR A 193 -13.33 13.52 16.46
N LYS A 194 -13.47 14.51 17.35
CA LYS A 194 -14.57 15.49 17.31
C LYS A 194 -14.44 16.46 16.13
N LYS A 195 -13.34 17.20 16.02
CA LYS A 195 -13.17 18.21 14.94
C LYS A 195 -13.14 17.59 13.54
N TYR A 196 -12.59 16.39 13.39
CA TYR A 196 -12.64 15.67 12.12
C TYR A 196 -14.00 15.07 11.81
N LEU A 197 -14.86 14.79 12.80
CA LEU A 197 -16.25 14.45 12.50
C LEU A 197 -16.95 15.65 11.84
N ASP A 198 -16.63 16.88 12.26
CA ASP A 198 -17.19 18.09 11.65
C ASP A 198 -16.67 18.28 10.21
N ILE A 199 -15.36 18.08 9.99
CA ILE A 199 -14.70 18.27 8.67
C ILE A 199 -15.10 17.16 7.67
N TRP A 200 -15.17 15.90 8.11
CA TRP A 200 -15.48 14.74 7.26
C TRP A 200 -16.93 14.26 7.38
N ARG A 201 -17.83 15.11 7.91
CA ARG A 201 -19.22 14.75 8.22
C ARG A 201 -19.97 14.12 7.06
N SER A 202 -19.74 14.61 5.85
CA SER A 202 -20.43 14.17 4.64
C SER A 202 -19.76 12.96 3.95
N PHE A 203 -18.52 12.61 4.32
CA PHE A 203 -17.87 11.35 3.92
C PHE A 203 -18.25 10.18 4.84
N ILE A 204 -18.44 10.44 6.13
CA ILE A 204 -18.69 9.41 7.15
C ILE A 204 -20.20 9.10 7.24
N PRO A 205 -20.65 7.86 6.94
CA PRO A 205 -22.05 7.48 7.05
C PRO A 205 -22.61 7.71 8.45
N GLU A 206 -23.86 8.14 8.56
CA GLU A 206 -24.45 8.54 9.85
C GLU A 206 -24.36 7.45 10.92
N ALA A 207 -24.64 6.20 10.55
CA ALA A 207 -24.53 5.02 11.42
C ALA A 207 -23.10 4.74 11.94
N GLN A 208 -22.07 5.31 11.32
CA GLN A 208 -20.65 5.16 11.68
C GLN A 208 -20.13 6.31 12.52
N ARG A 209 -20.80 7.48 12.54
CA ARG A 209 -20.29 8.73 13.17
C ARG A 209 -19.97 8.56 14.66
N HIS A 210 -20.73 7.76 15.40
CA HIS A 210 -20.42 7.47 16.81
C HIS A 210 -19.11 6.68 16.96
N GLN A 211 -18.89 5.64 16.13
CA GLN A 211 -17.66 4.84 16.16
C GLN A 211 -16.44 5.68 15.75
N PHE A 212 -16.61 6.53 14.74
CA PHE A 212 -15.61 7.51 14.36
C PHE A 212 -15.24 8.46 15.51
N GLN A 213 -16.20 8.88 16.35
CA GLN A 213 -15.86 9.67 17.53
C GLN A 213 -15.06 8.87 18.57
N GLN A 214 -15.34 7.58 18.75
CA GLN A 214 -14.62 6.73 19.71
C GLN A 214 -13.14 6.51 19.33
N GLY A 215 -12.81 6.39 18.04
CA GLY A 215 -11.42 6.08 17.64
C GLY A 215 -10.96 6.51 16.24
N GLY A 216 -11.75 7.28 15.50
CA GLY A 216 -11.36 7.79 14.18
C GLY A 216 -11.38 6.75 13.05
N TRP A 217 -11.91 5.55 13.31
CA TRP A 217 -12.13 4.49 12.32
C TRP A 217 -13.61 4.42 11.90
N PHE A 218 -13.86 3.96 10.68
CA PHE A 218 -15.22 3.82 10.11
C PHE A 218 -15.21 2.95 8.85
N SER A 219 -16.37 2.51 8.38
CA SER A 219 -16.53 1.83 7.09
C SER A 219 -17.52 2.53 6.15
N VAL A 220 -17.27 2.43 4.85
CA VAL A 220 -18.04 3.07 3.77
C VAL A 220 -18.41 2.03 2.72
N GLU A 221 -19.71 1.83 2.45
CA GLU A 221 -20.16 1.00 1.33
C GLU A 221 -20.03 1.78 0.01
N VAL A 222 -18.84 1.73 -0.60
CA VAL A 222 -18.54 2.38 -1.89
C VAL A 222 -19.31 1.75 -3.06
N ILE A 223 -19.67 0.45 -2.95
CA ILE A 223 -20.63 -0.20 -3.84
C ILE A 223 -21.69 -0.85 -2.94
N PRO A 224 -22.91 -0.27 -2.83
CA PRO A 224 -23.93 -0.69 -1.87
C PRO A 224 -24.22 -2.20 -1.87
N ASN A 225 -24.19 -2.82 -0.70
CA ASN A 225 -24.37 -4.27 -0.49
C ASN A 225 -23.40 -5.18 -1.26
N LYS A 226 -22.25 -4.66 -1.73
CA LYS A 226 -21.24 -5.44 -2.46
C LYS A 226 -19.81 -5.24 -1.96
N LEU A 227 -19.35 -3.98 -1.91
CA LEU A 227 -17.98 -3.63 -1.56
C LEU A 227 -17.97 -2.48 -0.54
N ALA A 228 -17.24 -2.69 0.55
CA ALA A 228 -16.95 -1.66 1.54
C ALA A 228 -15.45 -1.34 1.58
N VAL A 229 -15.13 -0.07 1.86
CA VAL A 229 -13.79 0.35 2.30
C VAL A 229 -13.83 0.52 3.81
N ILE A 230 -12.86 -0.06 4.51
CA ILE A 230 -12.69 0.06 5.95
C ILE A 230 -11.50 1.00 6.21
N SER A 231 -11.80 2.18 6.76
CA SER A 231 -10.82 3.19 7.13
C SER A 231 -10.27 2.91 8.54
N LEU A 232 -9.00 2.52 8.59
CA LEU A 232 -8.28 2.22 9.82
C LEU A 232 -7.52 3.47 10.28
N ASN A 233 -7.78 3.91 11.51
CA ASN A 233 -6.86 4.82 12.22
C ASN A 233 -5.59 4.05 12.64
N THR A 234 -4.62 3.97 11.74
CA THR A 234 -3.35 3.24 11.96
C THR A 234 -2.43 3.89 12.98
N ILE A 235 -2.71 5.12 13.43
CA ILE A 235 -1.86 5.83 14.39
C ILE A 235 -1.94 5.16 15.77
N TYR A 236 -3.03 4.43 16.07
CA TYR A 236 -3.11 3.57 17.26
C TYR A 236 -2.22 2.31 17.19
N PHE A 237 -1.73 1.96 16.01
CA PHE A 237 -0.82 0.82 15.84
C PHE A 237 0.63 1.27 15.70
N PHE A 238 0.86 2.55 15.38
CA PHE A 238 2.17 3.11 15.03
C PHE A 238 3.14 3.04 16.21
N SER A 239 4.29 2.40 16.01
CA SER A 239 5.34 2.25 17.02
C SER A 239 5.91 3.59 17.55
N SER A 240 5.73 4.69 16.80
CA SER A 240 6.11 6.04 17.22
C SER A 240 5.01 6.82 17.98
N ASN A 241 3.83 6.23 18.21
CA ASN A 241 2.79 6.83 19.05
C ASN A 241 3.00 6.45 20.52
N SER A 242 3.83 7.21 21.24
CA SER A 242 4.10 7.01 22.68
C SER A 242 2.93 7.31 23.62
N GLY A 243 1.72 7.55 23.08
CA GLY A 243 0.50 7.82 23.84
C GLY A 243 -0.42 6.61 24.05
N VAL A 244 -0.10 5.43 23.52
CA VAL A 244 -0.90 4.19 23.59
C VAL A 244 -0.02 2.94 23.61
N ASP A 245 -0.45 1.86 24.29
CA ASP A 245 0.35 0.64 24.51
C ASP A 245 -0.11 -0.55 23.62
N GLY A 246 -0.07 -0.35 22.29
CA GLY A 246 -0.30 -1.42 21.31
C GLY A 246 -1.71 -2.01 21.31
N CYS A 247 -1.82 -3.33 21.09
CA CYS A 247 -3.08 -4.03 20.86
C CYS A 247 -3.30 -5.28 21.73
N ALA A 248 -2.42 -5.56 22.71
CA ALA A 248 -2.55 -6.73 23.59
C ALA A 248 -3.56 -6.55 24.73
N ASN A 249 -3.55 -5.40 25.40
CA ASN A 249 -4.39 -5.08 26.56
C ASN A 249 -5.75 -4.53 26.11
N LYS A 250 -6.85 -5.03 26.70
CA LYS A 250 -8.22 -4.65 26.34
C LYS A 250 -8.61 -3.18 26.59
N HIS A 251 -7.81 -2.48 27.40
CA HIS A 251 -8.02 -1.06 27.72
C HIS A 251 -7.31 -0.11 26.73
N GLU A 252 -6.53 -0.65 25.79
CA GLU A 252 -5.81 0.14 24.79
C GLU A 252 -6.65 0.34 23.53
N PRO A 253 -6.66 1.55 22.93
CA PRO A 253 -7.48 1.83 21.75
C PRO A 253 -7.07 0.97 20.54
N GLY A 254 -5.82 0.48 20.49
CA GLY A 254 -5.39 -0.49 19.48
C GLY A 254 -6.10 -1.84 19.62
N TYR A 255 -6.38 -2.32 20.84
CA TYR A 255 -7.18 -3.53 21.05
C TYR A 255 -8.64 -3.31 20.63
N GLU A 256 -9.24 -2.20 21.06
CA GLU A 256 -10.63 -1.86 20.71
C GLU A 256 -10.82 -1.78 19.19
N HIS A 257 -9.88 -1.15 18.49
CA HIS A 257 -9.86 -1.06 17.03
C HIS A 257 -9.78 -2.45 16.38
N MET A 258 -8.88 -3.33 16.85
CA MET A 258 -8.77 -4.70 16.32
C MET A 258 -10.04 -5.52 16.55
N GLU A 259 -10.71 -5.39 17.71
CA GLU A 259 -12.00 -6.06 17.94
C GLU A 259 -13.13 -5.46 17.10
N TRP A 260 -13.12 -4.15 16.85
CA TRP A 260 -14.05 -3.49 15.94
C TRP A 260 -13.87 -4.02 14.51
N LEU A 261 -12.62 -4.06 14.01
CA LEU A 261 -12.27 -4.58 12.69
C LEU A 261 -12.72 -6.04 12.54
N ARG A 262 -12.51 -6.87 13.58
CA ARG A 262 -12.97 -8.26 13.62
C ARG A 262 -14.49 -8.37 13.46
N ILE A 263 -15.25 -7.45 14.07
CA ILE A 263 -16.71 -7.41 13.98
C ILE A 263 -17.16 -6.91 12.60
N GLN A 264 -16.56 -5.85 12.05
CA GLN A 264 -16.90 -5.34 10.71
C GLN A 264 -16.66 -6.40 9.63
N LEU A 265 -15.50 -7.07 9.63
CA LEU A 265 -15.18 -8.11 8.66
C LEU A 265 -16.12 -9.32 8.77
N GLN A 266 -16.54 -9.68 9.99
CA GLN A 266 -17.53 -10.74 10.19
C GLN A 266 -18.93 -10.35 9.67
N ILE A 267 -19.36 -9.10 9.89
CA ILE A 267 -20.63 -8.58 9.33
C ILE A 267 -20.61 -8.57 7.80
N LEU A 268 -19.47 -8.17 7.19
CA LEU A 268 -19.32 -8.20 5.73
C LEU A 268 -19.34 -9.63 5.18
N ARG A 269 -18.67 -10.58 5.85
CA ARG A 269 -18.76 -12.01 5.51
C ARG A 269 -20.20 -12.52 5.54
N GLU A 270 -20.93 -12.26 6.63
CA GLU A 270 -22.32 -12.71 6.81
C GLU A 270 -23.27 -12.11 5.76
N ARG A 271 -22.97 -10.90 5.26
CA ARG A 271 -23.68 -10.24 4.17
C ARG A 271 -23.20 -10.66 2.76
N GLY A 272 -22.18 -11.49 2.65
CA GLY A 272 -21.56 -11.87 1.37
C GLY A 272 -20.80 -10.74 0.67
N MET A 273 -20.48 -9.67 1.40
CA MET A 273 -19.77 -8.49 0.90
C MET A 273 -18.25 -8.68 0.94
N LYS A 274 -17.53 -7.78 0.26
CA LYS A 274 -16.07 -7.70 0.24
C LYS A 274 -15.55 -6.41 0.89
N ALA A 275 -14.30 -6.42 1.31
CA ALA A 275 -13.64 -5.31 2.00
C ALA A 275 -12.31 -4.91 1.33
N ILE A 276 -12.09 -3.61 1.15
CA ILE A 276 -10.74 -3.02 1.01
C ILE A 276 -10.35 -2.49 2.38
N LEU A 277 -9.13 -2.80 2.86
CA LEU A 277 -8.58 -2.15 4.05
C LEU A 277 -7.72 -0.96 3.63
N MET A 278 -7.89 0.18 4.30
CA MET A 278 -7.02 1.34 4.09
C MET A 278 -6.53 1.92 5.42
N GLY A 279 -5.34 2.52 5.40
CA GLY A 279 -4.78 3.24 6.53
C GLY A 279 -3.71 4.22 6.05
N HIS A 280 -3.02 4.90 6.98
CA HIS A 280 -1.93 5.78 6.59
C HIS A 280 -0.57 5.08 6.74
N VAL A 281 -0.19 4.74 7.98
CA VAL A 281 1.08 4.06 8.29
C VAL A 281 0.97 2.58 7.92
N PRO A 282 1.80 2.05 7.01
CA PRO A 282 1.74 0.65 6.62
C PRO A 282 2.31 -0.29 7.71
N PRO A 283 1.85 -1.56 7.77
CA PRO A 283 2.39 -2.60 8.64
C PRO A 283 3.75 -3.15 8.15
N ALA A 284 4.74 -2.27 7.94
CA ALA A 284 6.10 -2.70 7.59
C ALA A 284 6.79 -3.36 8.80
N ARG A 285 7.43 -4.50 8.56
CA ARG A 285 8.07 -5.35 9.57
C ARG A 285 9.27 -6.08 8.95
N VAL A 286 10.42 -5.40 8.99
CA VAL A 286 11.76 -5.90 8.65
C VAL A 286 12.76 -5.36 9.68
N ASP A 287 14.01 -5.82 9.67
CA ASP A 287 14.96 -5.56 10.76
C ASP A 287 15.29 -4.06 10.94
N SER A 288 15.49 -3.32 9.86
CA SER A 288 15.60 -1.85 9.84
C SER A 288 14.31 -1.10 10.18
N LYS A 289 13.12 -1.71 10.02
CA LYS A 289 11.84 -1.01 10.17
C LYS A 289 10.69 -1.87 10.66
N GLU A 290 10.30 -1.61 11.91
CA GLU A 290 9.04 -2.04 12.53
C GLU A 290 8.12 -0.81 12.67
N SER A 291 7.11 -0.70 11.78
CA SER A 291 6.20 0.45 11.76
C SER A 291 5.05 0.31 12.75
N TRP A 292 4.59 -0.90 13.05
CA TRP A 292 3.51 -1.11 14.02
C TRP A 292 4.04 -1.89 15.21
N ASP A 293 3.48 -1.63 16.40
CA ASP A 293 3.72 -2.49 17.56
C ASP A 293 3.41 -3.96 17.20
N GLU A 294 4.34 -4.87 17.55
CA GLU A 294 4.25 -6.31 17.27
C GLU A 294 2.89 -6.92 17.66
N THR A 295 2.26 -6.49 18.76
CA THR A 295 0.97 -7.02 19.19
C THR A 295 -0.17 -6.60 18.25
N CYS A 296 -0.08 -5.40 17.68
CA CYS A 296 -0.97 -4.93 16.62
C CYS A 296 -0.72 -5.65 15.30
N TRP A 297 0.54 -5.78 14.88
CA TRP A 297 0.89 -6.51 13.65
C TRP A 297 0.40 -7.97 13.70
N GLN A 298 0.64 -8.67 14.82
CA GLN A 298 0.21 -10.05 15.04
C GLN A 298 -1.31 -10.22 14.92
N LYS A 299 -2.11 -9.33 15.53
CA LYS A 299 -3.58 -9.36 15.38
C LYS A 299 -4.02 -9.05 13.95
N TYR A 300 -3.48 -8.01 13.33
CA TYR A 300 -3.82 -7.60 11.97
C TYR A 300 -3.53 -8.69 10.94
N THR A 301 -2.33 -9.27 10.98
CA THR A 301 -1.92 -10.35 10.08
C THR A 301 -2.74 -11.63 10.31
N LEU A 302 -3.13 -11.91 11.56
CA LEU A 302 -4.10 -12.97 11.85
C LEU A 302 -5.50 -12.64 11.30
N TRP A 303 -5.96 -11.40 11.33
CA TRP A 303 -7.27 -11.03 10.76
C TRP A 303 -7.26 -11.14 9.24
N GLN A 304 -6.20 -10.70 8.57
CA GLN A 304 -6.01 -10.90 7.13
C GLN A 304 -6.08 -12.39 6.77
N ARG A 305 -5.41 -13.26 7.54
CA ARG A 305 -5.49 -14.72 7.37
C ARG A 305 -6.89 -15.27 7.55
N GLN A 306 -7.57 -14.88 8.62
CA GLN A 306 -8.90 -15.41 8.94
C GLN A 306 -10.00 -14.85 8.03
N PHE A 307 -9.85 -13.65 7.46
CA PHE A 307 -10.83 -13.00 6.56
C PHE A 307 -10.36 -12.90 5.10
N ARG A 308 -9.47 -13.81 4.68
CA ARG A 308 -8.90 -13.92 3.31
C ARG A 308 -9.93 -14.19 2.19
N ASP A 309 -11.17 -14.50 2.56
CA ASP A 309 -12.36 -14.62 1.72
C ASP A 309 -13.10 -13.28 1.49
N VAL A 310 -12.94 -12.32 2.41
CA VAL A 310 -13.61 -11.01 2.41
C VAL A 310 -12.70 -9.91 1.88
N ILE A 311 -11.44 -9.89 2.33
CA ILE A 311 -10.47 -8.84 2.02
C ILE A 311 -9.96 -8.99 0.57
N VAL A 312 -10.02 -7.90 -0.20
CA VAL A 312 -9.60 -7.89 -1.62
C VAL A 312 -8.24 -7.24 -1.84
N GLY A 313 -7.79 -6.40 -0.91
CA GLY A 313 -6.51 -5.70 -0.96
C GLY A 313 -6.38 -4.67 0.17
N ASN A 314 -5.15 -4.20 0.38
CA ASN A 314 -4.80 -3.27 1.46
C ASN A 314 -3.96 -2.09 0.92
N LEU A 315 -4.34 -0.86 1.28
CA LEU A 315 -3.78 0.39 0.72
C LEU A 315 -3.30 1.36 1.81
N TYR A 316 -2.06 1.83 1.69
CA TYR A 316 -1.41 2.74 2.65
C TYR A 316 -0.56 3.80 1.94
N GLY A 317 -0.06 4.77 2.70
CA GLY A 317 0.84 5.82 2.24
C GLY A 317 2.04 5.96 3.16
N HIS A 318 2.22 7.14 3.76
CA HIS A 318 3.23 7.47 4.78
C HIS A 318 4.70 7.47 4.30
N MET A 319 5.18 6.38 3.72
CA MET A 319 6.61 6.21 3.38
C MET A 319 7.06 7.02 2.17
N ASN A 320 6.13 7.60 1.41
CA ASN A 320 6.32 8.41 0.19
C ASN A 320 7.05 7.71 -0.99
N ILE A 321 7.46 6.45 -0.84
CA ILE A 321 8.05 5.58 -1.89
C ILE A 321 7.04 4.53 -2.41
N ASP A 322 7.11 4.20 -3.70
CA ASP A 322 6.29 3.15 -4.32
C ASP A 322 6.79 1.74 -3.98
N HIS A 323 6.04 0.99 -3.18
CA HIS A 323 6.36 -0.42 -2.97
C HIS A 323 5.14 -1.23 -2.54
N PHE A 324 5.37 -2.52 -2.39
CA PHE A 324 4.45 -3.45 -1.76
C PHE A 324 5.22 -4.27 -0.72
N MET A 325 4.51 -4.92 0.19
CA MET A 325 5.08 -5.82 1.18
C MET A 325 4.21 -7.06 1.33
N LEU A 326 4.82 -8.17 1.72
CA LEU A 326 4.15 -9.45 1.93
C LEU A 326 4.09 -9.74 3.42
N GLN A 327 2.88 -9.83 3.97
CA GLN A 327 2.70 -10.28 5.35
C GLN A 327 2.62 -11.81 5.37
N ASP A 328 3.56 -12.46 6.05
CA ASP A 328 3.69 -13.92 6.09
C ASP A 328 2.95 -14.51 7.30
N PHE A 329 1.94 -15.34 7.03
CA PHE A 329 1.11 -15.97 8.06
C PHE A 329 1.83 -17.05 8.89
N GLU A 330 3.02 -17.52 8.49
CA GLU A 330 3.87 -18.37 9.33
C GLU A 330 4.62 -17.59 10.42
N GLN A 331 4.72 -16.26 10.31
CA GLN A 331 5.29 -15.39 11.35
C GLN A 331 4.29 -15.06 12.47
N ILE A 332 3.02 -15.50 12.36
CA ILE A 332 2.05 -15.38 13.44
C ILE A 332 2.45 -16.30 14.60
N SER A 333 2.62 -15.74 15.79
CA SER A 333 3.02 -16.47 16.98
C SER A 333 1.97 -17.50 17.40
N LYS A 334 2.42 -18.69 17.83
CA LYS A 334 1.56 -19.78 18.31
C LYS A 334 0.69 -19.43 19.53
N ASP A 335 0.98 -18.32 20.21
CA ASP A 335 0.13 -17.75 21.24
C ASP A 335 -0.99 -16.91 20.63
N ALA A 336 -0.69 -16.03 19.66
CA ALA A 336 -1.69 -15.23 18.95
C ALA A 336 -2.70 -16.14 18.22
N GLU A 337 -2.24 -17.22 17.58
CA GLU A 337 -3.12 -18.24 16.97
C GLU A 337 -4.12 -18.86 17.97
N LYS A 338 -3.76 -18.89 19.26
CA LYS A 338 -4.59 -19.43 20.36
C LYS A 338 -5.32 -18.33 21.13
N GLY A 339 -5.37 -17.10 20.61
CA GLY A 339 -6.04 -15.97 21.23
C GLY A 339 -5.33 -15.48 22.49
N ARG A 340 -3.99 -15.48 22.50
CA ARG A 340 -3.17 -15.04 23.64
C ARG A 340 -2.04 -14.12 23.20
N MET A 341 -1.76 -13.07 23.96
CA MET A 341 -0.75 -12.06 23.59
C MET A 341 -0.15 -11.42 24.84
N ALA A 342 1.17 -11.24 24.88
CA ALA A 342 1.81 -10.53 25.99
C ALA A 342 1.86 -9.03 25.74
N SER A 343 1.65 -8.20 26.78
CA SER A 343 2.05 -6.79 26.73
C SER A 343 3.57 -6.70 26.76
N GLY A 344 4.15 -5.79 25.95
CA GLY A 344 5.61 -5.67 25.86
C GLY A 344 6.24 -6.95 25.31
N ALA A 345 5.59 -7.58 24.33
CA ALA A 345 6.20 -8.62 23.50
C ALA A 345 7.24 -8.00 22.55
N SER A 346 8.31 -7.44 23.14
CA SER A 346 9.51 -7.04 22.40
C SER A 346 9.98 -8.24 21.57
N PRO A 347 10.40 -8.04 20.31
CA PRO A 347 11.00 -9.11 19.53
C PRO A 347 12.11 -9.78 20.32
N SER A 348 12.03 -11.11 20.45
CA SER A 348 13.20 -11.88 20.86
C SER A 348 14.28 -11.72 19.80
N THR A 349 15.48 -11.33 20.23
CA THR A 349 16.68 -11.03 19.43
C THR A 349 16.59 -9.84 18.47
N LEU A 350 16.70 -8.63 19.03
CA LEU A 350 17.48 -7.54 18.43
C LEU A 350 18.37 -6.99 19.55
N GLU A 351 19.68 -7.20 19.46
CA GLU A 351 20.64 -6.66 20.43
C GLU A 351 20.88 -5.16 20.18
N GLU A 352 21.47 -4.49 21.18
CA GLU A 352 21.74 -3.04 21.17
C GLU A 352 22.88 -2.69 20.21
N ASP A 353 22.62 -2.63 18.90
CA ASP A 353 23.52 -1.99 17.94
C ASP A 353 22.76 -1.14 16.90
N GLY A 354 23.05 0.16 16.89
CA GLY A 354 22.97 1.00 15.69
C GLY A 354 21.62 1.22 15.00
N LYS A 355 20.46 1.14 15.68
CA LYS A 355 19.17 1.52 15.04
C LYS A 355 19.17 2.97 14.55
N ILE A 356 19.36 3.16 13.24
CA ILE A 356 19.06 4.41 12.54
C ILE A 356 17.55 4.64 12.65
N SER A 357 17.15 5.70 13.37
CA SER A 357 15.76 6.12 13.41
C SER A 357 15.32 6.48 11.99
N LEU A 358 14.26 5.84 11.49
CA LEU A 358 13.71 6.15 10.16
C LEU A 358 13.07 7.55 10.08
N TYR A 359 13.07 8.30 11.20
CA TYR A 359 12.79 9.72 11.28
C TYR A 359 13.81 10.37 12.24
N GLU A 360 14.85 11.00 11.69
CA GLU A 360 15.25 12.30 12.23
C GLU A 360 14.31 13.33 11.59
N ASP A 361 13.67 14.15 12.42
CA ASP A 361 12.85 15.32 12.02
C ASP A 361 11.73 15.07 10.98
N GLY A 362 11.12 13.88 11.02
CA GLY A 362 9.88 13.58 10.29
C GLY A 362 10.05 13.27 8.80
N GLU A 363 11.27 13.29 8.26
CA GLU A 363 11.56 12.84 6.89
C GLU A 363 12.00 11.37 6.85
N VAL A 364 11.43 10.62 5.89
CA VAL A 364 12.07 9.37 5.43
C VAL A 364 13.28 9.78 4.59
N THR A 365 14.49 9.61 5.14
CA THR A 365 15.73 9.89 4.40
C THR A 365 15.96 8.84 3.30
N VAL A 366 16.64 9.21 2.21
CA VAL A 366 16.91 8.24 1.12
C VAL A 366 17.79 7.09 1.59
N ALA A 367 18.73 7.34 2.51
CA ALA A 367 19.52 6.28 3.16
C ALA A 367 18.62 5.28 3.89
N SER A 368 17.73 5.75 4.78
CA SER A 368 16.86 4.87 5.55
C SER A 368 15.77 4.19 4.68
N ALA A 369 15.32 4.83 3.60
CA ALA A 369 14.52 4.17 2.56
C ALA A 369 15.30 3.07 1.83
N SER A 370 16.60 3.27 1.60
CA SER A 370 17.45 2.30 0.89
C SER A 370 17.70 1.06 1.75
N ASP A 371 18.06 1.25 3.02
CA ASP A 371 18.21 0.16 4.00
C ASP A 371 16.92 -0.66 4.11
N TYR A 372 15.77 0.02 4.24
CA TYR A 372 14.46 -0.62 4.28
C TYR A 372 14.17 -1.47 3.02
N LEU A 373 14.47 -0.96 1.83
CA LEU A 373 14.24 -1.70 0.59
C LEU A 373 15.22 -2.87 0.41
N LEU A 374 16.46 -2.75 0.92
CA LEU A 374 17.45 -3.82 0.93
C LEU A 374 17.01 -4.98 1.84
N ASP A 375 16.57 -4.68 3.07
CA ASP A 375 16.00 -5.69 3.98
C ASP A 375 14.75 -6.36 3.41
N LEU A 376 13.87 -5.57 2.78
CA LEU A 376 12.67 -6.08 2.12
C LEU A 376 13.04 -7.04 0.97
N ARG A 377 14.09 -6.74 0.21
CA ARG A 377 14.66 -7.65 -0.80
C ARG A 377 15.27 -8.91 -0.18
N GLN A 378 15.98 -8.79 0.95
CA GLN A 378 16.54 -9.94 1.67
C GLN A 378 15.45 -10.87 2.19
N ALA A 379 14.37 -10.31 2.77
CA ALA A 379 13.17 -11.06 3.17
C ALA A 379 12.53 -11.78 1.96
N TRP A 380 12.49 -11.14 0.79
CA TRP A 380 12.00 -11.75 -0.45
C TRP A 380 12.93 -12.83 -1.04
N ALA A 381 14.23 -12.76 -0.78
CA ALA A 381 15.18 -13.79 -1.18
C ALA A 381 14.91 -15.13 -0.48
N GLN A 382 14.35 -15.10 0.74
CA GLN A 382 13.98 -16.28 1.52
C GLN A 382 12.64 -16.93 1.09
N LEU A 383 11.92 -16.35 0.13
CA LEU A 383 10.63 -16.89 -0.33
C LEU A 383 10.78 -18.27 -0.99
N PRO A 384 9.83 -19.22 -0.78
CA PRO A 384 9.90 -20.55 -1.36
C PRO A 384 10.13 -20.56 -2.88
N VAL A 385 11.14 -21.34 -3.28
CA VAL A 385 11.58 -21.51 -4.68
C VAL A 385 10.85 -22.71 -5.31
N PRO A 386 10.36 -22.62 -6.57
CA PRO A 386 9.75 -23.74 -7.25
C PRO A 386 10.83 -24.69 -7.78
N PRO A 387 10.58 -26.00 -7.90
CA PRO A 387 11.57 -26.95 -8.41
C PRO A 387 12.01 -26.57 -9.83
N THR A 388 13.33 -26.60 -10.06
CA THR A 388 13.90 -26.35 -11.38
C THR A 388 13.64 -27.55 -12.28
N LYS A 389 13.01 -27.32 -13.45
CA LYS A 389 12.86 -28.36 -14.49
C LYS A 389 14.27 -28.83 -14.88
N SER A 390 14.55 -30.12 -14.71
CA SER A 390 15.88 -30.65 -15.02
C SER A 390 16.18 -30.55 -16.52
N ASN A 391 17.37 -30.05 -16.86
CA ASN A 391 17.80 -29.82 -18.24
C ASN A 391 17.83 -31.13 -19.03
N ARG A 392 16.91 -31.29 -20.00
CA ARG A 392 17.14 -32.10 -21.19
C ARG A 392 17.11 -31.21 -22.42
N LYS A 393 18.27 -31.08 -23.06
CA LYS A 393 18.45 -30.35 -24.31
C LYS A 393 17.61 -30.98 -25.43
N SER A 394 16.61 -30.25 -25.91
CA SER A 394 16.16 -30.34 -27.31
C SER A 394 15.56 -28.99 -27.71
N LYS A 395 16.17 -28.38 -28.72
CA LYS A 395 15.92 -27.03 -29.24
C LYS A 395 14.69 -27.03 -30.14
N ALA A 396 13.63 -26.30 -29.76
CA ALA A 396 12.59 -25.79 -30.66
C ALA A 396 11.89 -24.57 -30.03
N MET A 397 11.47 -23.63 -30.88
CA MET A 397 10.87 -22.34 -30.51
C MET A 397 9.37 -22.46 -30.22
N VAL A 398 8.83 -21.43 -29.54
CA VAL A 398 7.40 -21.14 -29.32
C VAL A 398 6.61 -22.22 -28.57
N ASP A 399 6.19 -21.87 -27.35
CA ASP A 399 4.86 -22.15 -26.80
C ASP A 399 4.78 -21.39 -25.46
N ALA A 400 4.27 -20.16 -25.54
CA ALA A 400 4.06 -19.25 -24.41
C ALA A 400 2.64 -18.67 -24.48
N GLU A 401 1.67 -19.56 -24.68
CA GLU A 401 0.22 -19.36 -24.63
C GLU A 401 -0.42 -20.72 -24.25
N GLU A 402 -1.74 -20.76 -23.99
CA GLU A 402 -2.48 -21.89 -23.38
C GLU A 402 -2.17 -22.21 -21.90
N ASP A 403 -2.64 -21.35 -21.00
CA ASP A 403 -3.11 -21.77 -19.66
C ASP A 403 -4.46 -21.09 -19.29
N GLU A 404 -5.25 -20.75 -20.32
CA GLU A 404 -6.67 -20.36 -20.19
C GLU A 404 -7.59 -21.55 -20.53
N GLU A 405 -8.75 -21.61 -19.88
CA GLU A 405 -9.85 -22.59 -20.09
C GLU A 405 -9.51 -24.10 -20.06
N GLN A 406 -8.82 -24.58 -19.01
CA GLN A 406 -8.86 -26.02 -18.68
C GLN A 406 -10.24 -26.45 -18.14
N SER A 407 -11.16 -26.70 -19.07
CA SER A 407 -12.49 -27.29 -18.83
C SER A 407 -12.41 -28.59 -18.00
N PRO A 408 -13.40 -28.87 -17.10
CA PRO A 408 -13.46 -30.10 -16.30
C PRO A 408 -13.46 -31.43 -17.07
N TRP A 409 -13.47 -31.42 -18.41
CA TRP A 409 -13.29 -32.62 -19.23
C TRP A 409 -11.81 -32.95 -19.48
N HIS A 410 -10.90 -31.96 -19.44
CA HIS A 410 -9.49 -32.19 -19.77
C HIS A 410 -8.72 -32.92 -18.65
N TRP A 411 -9.07 -32.71 -17.36
CA TRP A 411 -8.47 -33.49 -16.28
C TRP A 411 -8.86 -34.98 -16.39
N GLN A 412 -10.12 -35.26 -16.75
CA GLN A 412 -10.65 -36.61 -16.94
C GLN A 412 -9.91 -37.34 -18.07
N LEU A 413 -9.65 -36.65 -19.19
CA LEU A 413 -8.86 -37.17 -20.31
C LEU A 413 -7.36 -37.31 -19.96
N SER A 414 -6.83 -36.49 -19.05
CA SER A 414 -5.43 -36.61 -18.59
C SER A 414 -5.16 -37.90 -17.80
N MET A 415 -6.20 -38.49 -17.19
CA MET A 415 -6.11 -39.80 -16.53
C MET A 415 -6.05 -40.99 -17.51
N LEU A 416 -6.29 -40.76 -18.81
CA LEU A 416 -6.37 -41.80 -19.84
C LEU A 416 -5.12 -41.89 -20.76
N LYS A 417 -4.07 -41.10 -20.52
CA LYS A 417 -2.80 -41.20 -21.26
C LYS A 417 -1.60 -41.45 -20.30
N PRO A 418 -0.87 -42.58 -20.42
CA PRO A 418 0.23 -42.92 -19.52
C PRO A 418 1.54 -42.17 -19.88
N ALA A 419 1.54 -40.84 -19.69
CA ALA A 419 2.77 -40.05 -19.77
C ALA A 419 3.64 -40.29 -18.53
N LYS A 420 4.82 -40.91 -18.72
CA LYS A 420 5.82 -41.14 -17.66
C LYS A 420 6.51 -39.83 -17.19
N LYS A 421 5.75 -38.88 -16.63
CA LYS A 421 6.32 -37.82 -15.77
C LYS A 421 6.73 -38.46 -14.45
N GLY A 422 8.00 -38.32 -14.08
CA GLY A 422 8.58 -38.95 -12.89
C GLY A 422 7.87 -38.54 -11.60
N LYS A 423 7.69 -39.50 -10.68
CA LYS A 423 6.97 -39.31 -9.41
C LYS A 423 7.56 -38.15 -8.58
N ALA A 424 8.88 -38.04 -8.55
CA ALA A 424 9.62 -37.00 -7.82
C ALA A 424 9.25 -35.56 -8.22
N ASP A 425 9.13 -35.24 -9.51
CA ASP A 425 8.80 -33.89 -10.01
C ASP A 425 7.38 -33.45 -9.56
N LYS A 426 6.44 -34.39 -9.47
CA LYS A 426 5.11 -34.14 -8.89
C LYS A 426 5.19 -33.91 -7.38
N ASP A 427 5.98 -34.71 -6.67
CA ASP A 427 6.14 -34.62 -5.21
C ASP A 427 6.83 -33.29 -4.82
N ASP A 428 7.84 -32.83 -5.56
CA ASP A 428 8.52 -31.56 -5.29
C ASP A 428 7.67 -30.34 -5.66
N LYS A 429 6.88 -30.41 -6.75
CA LYS A 429 5.86 -29.37 -7.03
C LYS A 429 4.81 -29.31 -5.90
N LYS A 430 4.39 -30.46 -5.35
CA LYS A 430 3.45 -30.51 -4.22
C LYS A 430 4.03 -29.86 -2.97
N LYS A 431 5.27 -30.20 -2.58
CA LYS A 431 5.99 -29.56 -1.45
C LYS A 431 6.12 -28.05 -1.63
N TYR A 432 6.43 -27.57 -2.84
CA TYR A 432 6.50 -26.14 -3.12
C TYR A 432 5.14 -25.45 -2.91
N LEU A 433 4.06 -26.03 -3.44
CA LEU A 433 2.71 -25.49 -3.22
C LEU A 433 2.31 -25.51 -1.74
N GLU A 434 2.65 -26.56 -0.99
CA GLU A 434 2.43 -26.62 0.46
C GLU A 434 3.16 -25.47 1.20
N LYS A 435 4.43 -25.21 0.88
CA LYS A 435 5.24 -24.14 1.50
C LYS A 435 4.69 -22.72 1.31
N ILE A 436 3.96 -22.45 0.23
CA ILE A 436 3.34 -21.14 -0.03
C ILE A 436 1.87 -21.07 0.44
N GLY A 437 1.33 -22.10 1.10
CA GLY A 437 -0.10 -22.15 1.44
C GLY A 437 -0.98 -22.42 0.23
N GLY A 438 -0.65 -23.43 -0.58
CA GLY A 438 -1.49 -23.92 -1.67
C GLY A 438 -1.33 -23.17 -3.00
N LYS A 439 -2.22 -23.50 -3.95
CA LYS A 439 -2.10 -23.07 -5.37
C LYS A 439 -2.25 -21.56 -5.63
N TYR A 440 -2.73 -20.81 -4.64
CA TYR A 440 -2.98 -19.36 -4.67
C TYR A 440 -2.05 -18.55 -3.75
N ALA A 441 -1.02 -19.18 -3.17
CA ALA A 441 -0.12 -18.56 -2.20
C ALA A 441 -0.82 -18.03 -0.91
N GLU A 442 -1.76 -18.80 -0.35
CA GLU A 442 -2.64 -18.41 0.77
C GLU A 442 -1.91 -18.21 2.11
N ARG A 443 -0.60 -18.48 2.17
CA ARG A 443 0.30 -18.13 3.29
C ARG A 443 0.54 -16.62 3.41
N TYR A 444 0.36 -15.86 2.33
CA TYR A 444 0.72 -14.46 2.27
C TYR A 444 -0.51 -13.56 2.14
N SER A 445 -0.34 -12.30 2.49
CA SER A 445 -1.23 -11.21 2.05
C SER A 445 -0.37 -10.04 1.55
N VAL A 446 -0.89 -9.28 0.59
CA VAL A 446 -0.17 -8.17 -0.04
C VAL A 446 -0.68 -6.85 0.53
N THR A 447 0.26 -5.98 0.87
CA THR A 447 -0.02 -4.59 1.26
C THR A 447 0.68 -3.67 0.28
N HIS A 448 -0.06 -2.69 -0.26
CA HIS A 448 0.49 -1.69 -1.17
C HIS A 448 0.72 -0.37 -0.44
N VAL A 449 1.84 0.25 -0.74
CA VAL A 449 2.18 1.60 -0.29
C VAL A 449 2.31 2.47 -1.54
N SER A 450 1.58 3.58 -1.54
CA SER A 450 1.62 4.52 -2.67
C SER A 450 2.61 5.66 -2.39
N PRO A 451 3.36 6.10 -3.42
CA PRO A 451 4.07 7.36 -3.38
C PRO A 451 3.08 8.52 -3.26
N SER A 452 3.61 9.71 -2.97
CA SER A 452 2.86 10.87 -2.52
C SER A 452 2.66 11.93 -3.60
N VAL A 453 1.66 12.81 -3.46
CA VAL A 453 1.57 14.06 -4.25
C VAL A 453 2.67 15.06 -3.83
N VAL A 454 3.36 14.79 -2.73
CA VAL A 454 4.40 15.66 -2.16
C VAL A 454 5.70 15.55 -2.96
N PRO A 455 6.39 16.67 -3.23
CA PRO A 455 7.64 16.67 -4.00
C PRO A 455 8.87 16.16 -3.21
N ASN A 456 8.71 15.18 -2.31
CA ASN A 456 9.82 14.33 -1.86
C ASN A 456 10.44 13.60 -3.06
N TYR A 457 9.60 13.15 -4.01
CA TYR A 457 9.97 12.67 -5.34
C TYR A 457 9.15 13.43 -6.38
N TYR A 458 8.83 12.86 -7.55
CA TYR A 458 7.77 13.46 -8.36
C TYR A 458 6.40 13.23 -7.71
N PRO A 459 5.49 14.23 -7.72
CA PRO A 459 4.10 14.06 -7.31
C PRO A 459 3.43 12.92 -8.07
N THR A 460 2.59 12.13 -7.41
CA THR A 460 2.01 10.90 -7.98
C THR A 460 0.52 10.70 -7.72
N LEU A 461 -0.13 9.95 -8.62
CA LEU A 461 -1.51 9.46 -8.49
C LEU A 461 -1.57 7.99 -8.92
N ARG A 462 -2.43 7.18 -8.29
CA ARG A 462 -2.58 5.76 -8.62
C ARG A 462 -4.03 5.43 -8.97
N ILE A 463 -4.24 4.84 -10.14
CA ILE A 463 -5.55 4.29 -10.55
C ILE A 463 -5.46 2.77 -10.51
N ILE A 464 -6.39 2.13 -9.81
CA ILE A 464 -6.48 0.68 -9.70
C ILE A 464 -7.74 0.21 -10.41
N GLU A 465 -7.58 -0.75 -11.32
CA GLU A 465 -8.68 -1.42 -12.01
C GLU A 465 -9.00 -2.75 -11.32
N TYR A 466 -10.29 -3.07 -11.23
CA TYR A 466 -10.81 -4.26 -10.58
C TYR A 466 -11.90 -4.92 -11.41
N ASN A 467 -11.99 -6.25 -11.28
CA ASN A 467 -12.90 -7.05 -12.06
C ASN A 467 -14.37 -6.80 -11.65
N ILE A 468 -15.18 -6.28 -12.58
CA ILE A 468 -16.63 -6.07 -12.43
C ILE A 468 -17.49 -7.19 -13.04
N THR A 469 -16.93 -8.38 -13.31
CA THR A 469 -17.70 -9.53 -13.81
C THR A 469 -18.94 -9.78 -12.95
N SER A 470 -20.10 -9.93 -13.58
CA SER A 470 -21.44 -10.03 -12.96
C SER A 470 -21.97 -8.75 -12.28
N LEU A 471 -21.38 -7.59 -12.54
CA LEU A 471 -21.81 -6.25 -12.07
C LEU A 471 -21.83 -5.20 -13.21
N GLU A 472 -21.70 -5.61 -14.48
CA GLU A 472 -21.59 -4.74 -15.67
C GLU A 472 -22.88 -3.95 -15.97
N ASP A 473 -24.02 -4.49 -15.55
CA ASP A 473 -25.33 -3.85 -15.57
C ASP A 473 -25.78 -3.36 -14.18
N LEU A 474 -24.91 -3.38 -13.18
CA LEU A 474 -25.21 -2.76 -11.89
C LEU A 474 -25.23 -1.24 -12.04
N ILE A 475 -26.44 -0.68 -11.93
CA ILE A 475 -26.65 0.76 -11.82
C ILE A 475 -26.52 1.13 -10.34
N VAL A 476 -25.44 1.84 -9.98
CA VAL A 476 -25.28 2.45 -8.65
C VAL A 476 -25.95 3.83 -8.64
N PRO A 477 -26.44 4.34 -7.49
CA PRO A 477 -27.04 5.67 -7.44
C PRO A 477 -26.08 6.77 -7.90
N ASP A 478 -26.58 7.77 -8.64
CA ASP A 478 -25.81 8.96 -9.02
C ASP A 478 -25.45 9.88 -7.83
N THR A 479 -25.95 9.54 -6.64
CA THR A 479 -25.80 10.32 -5.41
C THR A 479 -25.44 9.41 -4.25
N TYR A 480 -24.25 9.60 -3.71
CA TYR A 480 -23.85 9.09 -2.42
C TYR A 480 -24.13 10.16 -1.34
N SER A 481 -24.99 9.85 -0.36
CA SER A 481 -25.21 10.71 0.81
C SER A 481 -24.95 9.93 2.09
N SER A 482 -24.20 10.56 3.00
CA SER A 482 -23.92 10.06 4.35
C SER A 482 -25.18 9.86 5.21
N SER A 483 -26.30 10.50 4.85
CA SER A 483 -27.59 10.44 5.55
C SER A 483 -28.44 9.20 5.20
N ASN A 484 -28.13 8.51 4.10
CA ASN A 484 -28.95 7.41 3.61
C ASN A 484 -28.77 6.17 4.53
N PRO A 485 -29.83 5.61 5.14
CA PRO A 485 -29.70 4.61 6.21
C PRO A 485 -29.20 3.25 5.72
N GLN A 486 -27.87 3.10 5.65
CA GLN A 486 -27.16 1.83 5.52
C GLN A 486 -27.23 1.03 6.82
N ILE A 487 -28.42 0.47 7.08
CA ILE A 487 -28.80 -0.42 8.22
C ILE A 487 -28.85 0.28 9.60
N PRO A 488 -29.84 -0.03 10.48
CA PRO A 488 -29.90 0.54 11.82
C PRO A 488 -28.78 0.04 12.74
N SER A 489 -28.25 0.90 13.62
CA SER A 489 -27.26 0.55 14.66
C SER A 489 -27.76 -0.48 15.71
N ALA A 490 -29.00 -0.97 15.61
CA ALA A 490 -29.69 -1.77 16.62
C ALA A 490 -29.02 -3.12 16.98
N ASN A 491 -28.16 -3.68 16.12
CA ASN A 491 -27.43 -4.91 16.39
C ASN A 491 -25.99 -4.71 16.92
N GLN A 492 -25.53 -3.46 17.06
CA GLN A 492 -24.26 -3.16 17.70
C GLN A 492 -24.43 -3.19 19.21
N ARG A 493 -24.34 -4.40 19.79
CA ARG A 493 -24.19 -4.56 21.24
C ARG A 493 -22.97 -3.75 21.72
N PRO A 494 -22.96 -3.25 22.97
CA PRO A 494 -21.74 -2.71 23.57
C PRO A 494 -20.58 -3.70 23.39
N MET A 495 -19.40 -3.21 23.01
CA MET A 495 -18.25 -4.07 22.68
C MET A 495 -17.78 -4.94 23.86
N LEU A 496 -18.16 -4.57 25.09
CA LEU A 496 -17.91 -5.31 26.32
C LEU A 496 -19.16 -6.10 26.72
N THR A 497 -19.14 -7.42 26.50
CA THR A 497 -20.11 -8.33 27.13
C THR A 497 -19.64 -8.73 28.54
N PRO A 498 -20.53 -8.87 29.54
CA PRO A 498 -20.15 -9.24 30.91
C PRO A 498 -19.40 -10.57 31.06
N GLU A 499 -19.41 -11.45 30.06
CA GLU A 499 -18.66 -12.71 30.06
C GLU A 499 -17.12 -12.53 29.95
N ASP A 500 -16.64 -11.32 29.62
CA ASP A 500 -15.20 -10.98 29.52
C ASP A 500 -14.63 -10.34 30.81
N SER A 501 -15.43 -10.30 31.89
CA SER A 501 -15.06 -9.68 33.18
C SER A 501 -13.99 -10.43 33.98
N GLY A 502 -13.50 -11.58 33.47
CA GLY A 502 -12.44 -12.37 34.10
C GLY A 502 -11.06 -11.70 34.11
N ASP A 503 -10.91 -10.58 33.39
CA ASP A 503 -9.69 -9.80 33.25
C ASP A 503 -9.88 -8.33 33.71
N ASP A 504 -10.80 -8.08 34.66
CA ASP A 504 -10.94 -6.77 35.35
C ASP A 504 -10.21 -6.74 36.70
N THR A 505 -10.17 -7.88 37.41
CA THR A 505 -9.40 -8.02 38.66
C THR A 505 -7.88 -7.93 38.46
N SER A 506 -7.43 -8.06 37.22
CA SER A 506 -6.03 -7.98 36.79
C SER A 506 -5.53 -6.55 36.60
N TYR A 507 -6.34 -5.69 36.02
CA TYR A 507 -6.03 -4.28 35.77
C TYR A 507 -5.76 -3.51 37.07
N LEU A 508 -6.53 -3.80 38.14
CA LEU A 508 -6.30 -3.25 39.47
C LEU A 508 -4.91 -3.63 40.03
N ASP A 509 -4.46 -4.86 39.76
CA ASP A 509 -3.16 -5.40 40.17
C ASP A 509 -2.00 -4.71 39.40
N ASP A 510 -2.21 -4.35 38.14
CA ASP A 510 -1.24 -3.61 37.32
C ASP A 510 -1.12 -2.12 37.77
N VAL A 511 -2.24 -1.47 38.11
CA VAL A 511 -2.25 -0.12 38.70
C VAL A 511 -1.58 -0.08 40.09
N ASP A 512 -1.83 -1.10 40.93
CA ASP A 512 -1.20 -1.19 42.25
C ASP A 512 0.27 -1.61 42.20
N THR A 513 0.70 -2.42 41.24
CA THR A 513 2.12 -2.75 41.07
C THR A 513 2.93 -1.61 40.47
N GLN A 514 2.36 -0.78 39.59
CA GLN A 514 3.01 0.46 39.16
C GLN A 514 3.18 1.46 40.32
N LYS A 515 2.17 1.59 41.21
CA LYS A 515 2.27 2.42 42.43
C LYS A 515 3.27 1.86 43.45
N ASN A 516 3.35 0.54 43.60
CA ASN A 516 4.20 -0.14 44.58
C ASN A 516 5.55 -0.62 43.99
N LYS A 517 6.31 0.27 43.33
CA LYS A 517 7.72 0.04 42.96
C LYS A 517 8.66 0.03 44.20
N LYS A 518 8.45 -0.93 45.11
CA LYS A 518 9.41 -1.39 46.13
C LYS A 518 8.95 -2.76 46.70
N LYS A 519 9.75 -3.80 46.41
CA LYS A 519 9.70 -5.20 46.91
C LYS A 519 8.76 -6.20 46.20
N LYS A 520 9.25 -6.85 45.15
CA LYS A 520 9.72 -8.27 45.20
C LYS A 520 10.26 -8.74 43.84
N HIS A 521 11.43 -9.38 43.84
CA HIS A 521 11.89 -10.19 42.72
C HIS A 521 11.28 -11.59 42.83
N ASP A 522 10.25 -11.88 42.04
CA ASP A 522 9.87 -13.24 41.67
C ASP A 522 9.70 -13.28 40.15
N LYS A 523 10.44 -14.18 39.47
CA LYS A 523 10.46 -14.27 38.00
C LYS A 523 9.17 -14.92 37.44
N LYS A 524 8.05 -14.20 37.48
CA LYS A 524 6.90 -14.51 36.62
C LYS A 524 7.23 -14.04 35.19
N GLY A 525 7.03 -14.92 34.20
CA GLY A 525 7.14 -14.54 32.79
C GLY A 525 6.07 -13.50 32.39
N PRO A 526 6.23 -12.83 31.24
CA PRO A 526 5.33 -11.76 30.82
C PRO A 526 3.86 -12.23 30.74
N ARG A 527 2.96 -11.42 31.30
CA ARG A 527 1.52 -11.71 31.40
C ARG A 527 0.91 -11.77 29.99
N LYS A 528 0.12 -12.82 29.72
CA LYS A 528 -0.57 -13.01 28.44
C LYS A 528 -2.07 -12.71 28.56
N TYR A 529 -2.51 -11.62 27.95
CA TYR A 529 -3.91 -11.26 27.75
C TYR A 529 -4.58 -12.25 26.79
N LYS A 530 -5.91 -12.34 26.85
CA LYS A 530 -6.72 -13.15 25.95
C LYS A 530 -7.48 -12.27 24.96
N PHE A 531 -7.76 -12.81 23.78
CA PHE A 531 -8.60 -12.17 22.78
C PHE A 531 -9.33 -13.21 21.91
N LYS A 532 -10.39 -12.80 21.22
CA LYS A 532 -11.21 -13.69 20.42
C LYS A 532 -10.64 -13.86 19.00
N VAL A 533 -10.10 -15.03 18.70
CA VAL A 533 -9.70 -15.38 17.32
C VAL A 533 -10.96 -15.61 16.47
N PRO A 534 -11.16 -14.90 15.34
CA PRO A 534 -12.26 -15.16 14.43
C PRO A 534 -12.06 -16.49 13.69
N ALA A 535 -13.17 -17.13 13.30
CA ALA A 535 -13.12 -18.30 12.45
C ALA A 535 -12.63 -17.94 11.04
N GLY A 536 -11.82 -18.81 10.45
CA GLY A 536 -11.40 -18.71 9.05
C GLY A 536 -12.53 -19.03 8.07
N PRO A 537 -12.31 -18.88 6.75
CA PRO A 537 -13.20 -19.44 5.76
C PRO A 537 -13.27 -20.97 5.88
N ASP A 538 -14.36 -21.57 5.39
CA ASP A 538 -14.47 -23.02 5.26
C ASP A 538 -13.32 -23.56 4.41
N ALA A 539 -12.67 -24.64 4.87
CA ALA A 539 -11.53 -25.28 4.20
C ALA A 539 -11.87 -25.81 2.79
N THR A 540 -13.15 -25.93 2.45
CA THR A 540 -13.66 -26.32 1.12
C THR A 540 -13.97 -25.14 0.21
N SER A 541 -14.04 -23.91 0.74
CA SER A 541 -14.34 -22.71 -0.05
C SER A 541 -13.15 -22.26 -0.91
N PRO A 542 -13.37 -21.69 -2.10
CA PRO A 542 -12.34 -20.97 -2.83
C PRO A 542 -11.90 -19.72 -2.02
N PRO A 543 -10.68 -19.21 -2.25
CA PRO A 543 -10.21 -18.03 -1.54
C PRO A 543 -10.89 -16.73 -2.04
N GLY A 544 -10.63 -15.63 -1.34
CA GLY A 544 -11.17 -14.31 -1.69
C GLY A 544 -10.51 -13.66 -2.90
N PRO A 545 -11.03 -12.49 -3.33
CA PRO A 545 -10.67 -11.89 -4.62
C PRO A 545 -9.20 -11.51 -4.78
N ALA A 546 -8.49 -11.29 -3.65
CA ALA A 546 -7.05 -11.07 -3.66
C ALA A 546 -6.24 -12.29 -4.17
N TYR A 547 -6.78 -13.51 -4.08
CA TYR A 547 -6.03 -14.75 -4.27
C TYR A 547 -6.34 -15.49 -5.58
N SER A 548 -7.59 -15.37 -6.06
CA SER A 548 -8.05 -16.02 -7.28
C SER A 548 -8.95 -15.09 -8.08
N PRO A 549 -8.83 -15.03 -9.43
CA PRO A 549 -9.67 -14.18 -10.26
C PRO A 549 -11.17 -14.43 -10.07
N GLN A 550 -11.87 -13.39 -9.61
CA GLN A 550 -13.33 -13.30 -9.48
C GLN A 550 -13.72 -11.82 -9.41
N THR A 551 -15.01 -11.51 -9.20
CA THR A 551 -15.47 -10.14 -8.96
C THR A 551 -14.69 -9.48 -7.81
N PHE A 552 -14.28 -8.23 -8.00
CA PHE A 552 -13.38 -7.44 -7.15
C PHE A 552 -11.90 -7.84 -7.09
N THR A 553 -11.45 -8.86 -7.84
CA THR A 553 -10.00 -9.07 -8.04
C THR A 553 -9.41 -7.88 -8.77
N TRP A 554 -8.32 -7.30 -8.25
CA TRP A 554 -7.60 -6.24 -8.93
C TRP A 554 -6.84 -6.81 -10.14
N THR A 555 -6.96 -6.15 -11.29
CA THR A 555 -6.45 -6.63 -12.58
C THR A 555 -5.26 -5.81 -13.06
N ARG A 556 -5.23 -4.51 -12.73
CA ARG A 556 -4.24 -3.56 -13.21
C ARG A 556 -4.09 -2.42 -12.22
N TYR A 557 -2.90 -1.86 -12.13
CA TYR A 557 -2.75 -0.49 -11.61
C TYR A 557 -1.88 0.32 -12.57
N THR A 558 -2.23 1.59 -12.72
CA THR A 558 -1.49 2.57 -13.50
C THR A 558 -0.96 3.63 -12.53
N GLN A 559 0.36 3.78 -12.51
CA GLN A 559 1.05 4.77 -11.71
C GLN A 559 1.28 6.01 -12.58
N TYR A 560 0.79 7.15 -12.13
CA TYR A 560 1.00 8.45 -12.75
C TYR A 560 1.99 9.27 -11.93
N PHE A 561 2.75 10.14 -12.60
CA PHE A 561 3.66 11.10 -12.00
C PHE A 561 3.63 12.46 -12.73
N ALA A 562 4.00 13.54 -12.05
CA ALA A 562 4.15 14.87 -12.65
C ALA A 562 5.62 15.30 -12.62
N ASN A 563 6.26 15.45 -13.79
CA ASN A 563 7.67 15.81 -13.91
C ASN A 563 7.91 17.30 -13.58
N LEU A 564 8.02 17.64 -12.29
CA LEU A 564 8.22 19.03 -11.85
C LEU A 564 9.50 19.68 -12.39
N THR A 565 10.54 18.89 -12.70
CA THR A 565 11.77 19.39 -13.34
C THR A 565 11.46 20.05 -14.69
N GLU A 566 10.53 19.46 -15.43
CA GLU A 566 10.12 19.90 -16.76
C GLU A 566 8.97 20.90 -16.73
N ILE A 567 7.98 20.68 -15.85
CA ILE A 567 6.76 21.50 -15.81
C ILE A 567 7.06 22.91 -15.30
N ASN A 568 7.92 23.08 -14.29
CA ASN A 568 8.17 24.40 -13.70
C ASN A 568 8.76 25.39 -14.72
N ASN A 569 9.77 24.99 -15.51
CA ASN A 569 10.34 25.73 -16.65
C ASN A 569 10.60 27.25 -16.43
N ASP A 570 10.79 27.66 -15.18
CA ASP A 570 10.68 29.04 -14.72
C ASP A 570 12.03 29.71 -14.44
N PHE A 571 13.14 29.01 -14.66
CA PHE A 571 14.48 29.58 -14.55
C PHE A 571 14.91 30.32 -15.84
N VAL A 572 15.85 31.26 -15.68
CA VAL A 572 16.51 31.99 -16.77
C VAL A 572 17.97 31.58 -16.83
N GLU A 573 18.54 31.45 -18.01
CA GLU A 573 19.99 31.31 -18.17
C GLU A 573 20.69 32.63 -17.79
N SER A 574 21.59 32.57 -16.81
CA SER A 574 22.36 33.72 -16.36
C SER A 574 23.49 34.03 -17.35
N SER A 575 23.52 35.24 -17.91
CA SER A 575 24.56 35.71 -18.83
C SER A 575 25.94 35.96 -18.18
N THR A 576 26.15 35.47 -16.97
CA THR A 576 27.44 35.44 -16.26
C THR A 576 27.79 33.98 -15.96
N PRO A 577 28.92 33.47 -16.46
CA PRO A 577 29.40 32.15 -16.06
C PRO A 577 29.88 32.20 -14.62
N VAL A 578 29.02 31.75 -13.70
CA VAL A 578 29.45 31.37 -12.37
C VAL A 578 30.11 30.00 -12.52
N SER A 579 31.44 29.94 -12.47
CA SER A 579 32.13 28.65 -12.46
C SER A 579 31.56 27.80 -11.31
N PRO A 580 31.21 26.52 -11.54
CA PRO A 580 30.94 25.62 -10.44
C PRO A 580 32.18 25.59 -9.56
N ASN A 581 32.00 25.80 -8.25
CA ASN A 581 33.10 25.83 -7.32
C ASN A 581 33.66 24.40 -7.24
N GLU A 582 34.92 24.17 -7.64
CA GLU A 582 35.50 22.81 -7.77
C GLU A 582 35.53 22.01 -6.44
N ASN A 583 35.18 22.66 -5.32
CA ASN A 583 35.03 22.07 -3.99
C ASN A 583 33.55 21.72 -3.64
N THR A 584 32.61 21.66 -4.59
CA THR A 584 31.29 21.09 -4.31
C THR A 584 31.44 19.61 -3.93
N PRO A 585 30.99 19.17 -2.73
CA PRO A 585 31.15 17.79 -2.30
C PRO A 585 30.39 16.82 -3.22
N HIS A 586 30.90 15.60 -3.33
CA HIS A 586 30.14 14.50 -3.94
C HIS A 586 28.87 14.28 -3.12
N THR A 587 27.72 14.53 -3.73
CA THR A 587 26.42 14.38 -3.08
C THR A 587 25.61 13.30 -3.79
N ILE A 588 25.10 12.35 -3.01
CA ILE A 588 24.07 11.40 -3.43
C ILE A 588 22.77 11.88 -2.79
N PHE A 589 21.75 12.18 -3.60
CA PHE A 589 20.49 12.79 -3.18
C PHE A 589 20.61 14.09 -2.35
N GLY A 590 21.64 14.90 -2.63
CA GLY A 590 21.88 16.15 -1.91
C GLY A 590 22.39 15.97 -0.48
N LEU A 591 22.87 14.77 -0.13
CA LEU A 591 23.55 14.50 1.14
C LEU A 591 25.07 14.47 0.90
N ASN A 592 25.85 15.18 1.73
CA ASN A 592 27.31 15.19 1.63
C ASN A 592 27.88 13.81 1.94
N ILE A 593 28.77 13.32 1.08
CA ILE A 593 29.55 12.10 1.34
C ILE A 593 30.96 12.51 1.76
N THR A 594 31.37 12.10 2.96
CA THR A 594 32.78 12.25 3.37
C THR A 594 33.66 11.34 2.52
N SER A 595 34.96 11.65 2.45
CA SER A 595 35.95 10.79 1.76
C SER A 595 36.08 9.37 2.33
N ASN A 596 35.39 9.05 3.43
CA ASN A 596 35.31 7.72 4.04
C ASN A 596 33.99 6.99 3.73
N GLY A 597 33.10 7.56 2.93
CA GLY A 597 31.80 6.97 2.57
C GLY A 597 30.68 7.17 3.58
N THR A 598 30.89 7.97 4.64
CA THR A 598 29.81 8.33 5.57
C THR A 598 29.00 9.50 5.05
N ILE A 599 27.67 9.39 5.16
CA ILE A 599 26.70 10.40 4.73
C ILE A 599 26.48 11.39 5.87
N GLU A 600 26.75 12.69 5.67
CA GLU A 600 26.44 13.72 6.66
C GLU A 600 24.95 14.14 6.56
N THR A 601 24.25 14.09 7.68
CA THR A 601 22.80 14.39 7.77
C THR A 601 22.47 15.87 7.96
N SER A 602 23.45 16.72 8.26
CA SER A 602 23.25 18.14 8.54
C SER A 602 23.25 19.01 7.28
N GLY A 603 22.10 19.20 6.64
CA GLY A 603 21.98 20.16 5.54
C GLY A 603 20.63 20.18 4.82
N TRP A 604 20.23 21.37 4.37
CA TRP A 604 19.14 21.56 3.42
C TRP A 604 19.43 20.85 2.10
N LYS A 605 18.52 19.97 1.65
CA LYS A 605 18.64 19.23 0.39
C LYS A 605 18.19 20.09 -0.80
N GLU A 606 19.13 20.42 -1.67
CA GLU A 606 18.90 21.32 -2.83
C GLU A 606 18.06 20.69 -3.95
N GLY A 607 17.89 19.37 -3.92
CA GLY A 607 17.20 18.58 -4.94
C GLY A 607 17.84 18.63 -6.32
N LYS A 608 17.11 18.14 -7.33
CA LYS A 608 17.55 18.18 -8.74
C LYS A 608 17.74 19.61 -9.29
N HIS A 609 17.29 20.63 -8.55
CA HIS A 609 17.36 22.03 -8.93
C HIS A 609 18.62 22.76 -8.45
N GLY A 610 19.61 22.07 -7.87
CA GLY A 610 20.88 22.68 -7.41
C GLY A 610 21.61 23.52 -8.48
N LYS A 611 21.54 23.14 -9.77
CA LYS A 611 22.07 23.93 -10.90
C LYS A 611 21.37 25.30 -11.13
N HIS A 612 20.31 25.58 -10.38
CA HIS A 612 19.57 26.84 -10.36
C HIS A 612 19.78 27.63 -9.06
N GLN A 613 20.68 27.20 -8.16
CA GLN A 613 21.09 28.02 -7.03
C GLN A 613 21.58 29.41 -7.46
N GLY A 614 21.16 30.43 -6.72
CA GLY A 614 21.48 31.83 -7.01
C GLY A 614 20.77 32.42 -8.23
N LYS A 615 20.20 31.60 -9.13
CA LYS A 615 19.33 32.07 -10.22
C LYS A 615 17.99 32.46 -9.62
N GLN A 616 17.44 33.59 -10.08
CA GLN A 616 16.06 33.93 -9.73
C GLN A 616 15.11 33.25 -10.71
N PRO A 617 13.95 32.73 -10.24
CA PRO A 617 12.83 32.43 -11.12
C PRO A 617 12.46 33.67 -11.94
N ARG A 618 11.87 33.47 -13.11
CA ARG A 618 11.33 34.55 -13.94
C ARG A 618 10.36 35.40 -13.11
N PRO A 619 10.41 36.74 -13.22
CA PRO A 619 9.47 37.63 -12.50
C PRO A 619 8.00 37.29 -12.79
N GLU A 620 7.72 36.80 -14.00
CA GLU A 620 6.48 36.12 -14.37
C GLU A 620 6.82 34.65 -14.69
N PRO A 621 6.38 33.67 -13.88
CA PRO A 621 6.67 32.27 -14.15
C PRO A 621 5.88 31.79 -15.38
N HIS A 622 6.57 31.05 -16.25
CA HIS A 622 6.00 30.46 -17.47
C HIS A 622 6.16 28.92 -17.44
N PRO A 623 5.48 28.24 -16.52
CA PRO A 623 5.47 26.78 -16.50
C PRO A 623 4.86 26.22 -17.80
N LYS A 624 5.26 25.00 -18.15
CA LYS A 624 4.54 24.22 -19.17
C LYS A 624 3.14 23.88 -18.66
N GLU A 625 2.31 23.36 -19.57
CA GLU A 625 1.02 22.77 -19.20
C GLU A 625 1.23 21.69 -18.12
N PHE A 626 0.45 21.77 -17.04
CA PHE A 626 0.57 20.81 -15.95
C PHE A 626 -0.12 19.50 -16.34
N VAL A 627 0.63 18.41 -16.36
CA VAL A 627 0.15 17.09 -16.77
C VAL A 627 0.69 16.01 -15.86
N PHE A 628 -0.15 15.01 -15.56
CA PHE A 628 0.31 13.73 -15.04
C PHE A 628 0.54 12.77 -16.19
N GLU A 629 1.76 12.27 -16.28
CA GLU A 629 2.19 11.26 -17.25
C GLU A 629 2.10 9.86 -16.63
N VAL A 630 1.99 8.82 -17.46
CA VAL A 630 2.03 7.43 -16.98
C VAL A 630 3.49 7.04 -16.73
N GLU A 631 3.86 6.86 -15.46
CA GLU A 631 5.18 6.34 -15.08
C GLU A 631 5.30 4.89 -15.52
N TYR A 632 4.32 4.06 -15.14
CA TYR A 632 4.22 2.68 -15.57
C TYR A 632 2.80 2.10 -15.39
N ASP A 633 2.60 0.95 -16.03
CA ASP A 633 1.33 0.23 -16.12
C ASP A 633 1.60 -1.26 -16.05
N THR A 634 1.07 -1.95 -15.03
CA THR A 634 1.33 -3.38 -14.83
C THR A 634 0.88 -4.26 -15.99
N ARG A 635 -0.07 -3.81 -16.82
CA ARG A 635 -0.48 -4.56 -18.01
C ARG A 635 0.66 -4.73 -19.02
N LYS A 636 1.64 -3.81 -19.02
CA LYS A 636 2.84 -3.87 -19.86
C LYS A 636 3.95 -4.74 -19.25
N ASP A 637 3.84 -5.09 -17.96
CA ASP A 637 4.86 -5.88 -17.26
C ASP A 637 4.67 -7.39 -17.49
N ARG A 638 5.73 -8.05 -17.97
CA ARG A 638 5.74 -9.50 -18.24
C ARG A 638 5.53 -10.32 -16.96
N GLY A 639 4.29 -10.79 -16.76
CA GLY A 639 3.90 -11.70 -15.68
C GLY A 639 2.73 -11.21 -14.80
N PHE A 640 2.21 -10.01 -15.03
CA PHE A 640 1.07 -9.44 -14.32
C PHE A 640 -0.19 -9.40 -15.20
N ALA A 641 -0.73 -10.59 -15.53
CA ALA A 641 -2.06 -10.70 -16.16
C ALA A 641 -3.20 -10.36 -15.16
N ASP A 642 -2.91 -10.47 -13.87
CA ASP A 642 -3.75 -10.14 -12.74
C ASP A 642 -2.86 -9.63 -11.59
N LEU A 643 -3.44 -9.02 -10.55
CA LEU A 643 -2.72 -8.56 -9.36
C LEU A 643 -2.95 -9.48 -8.15
N THR A 644 -3.16 -10.78 -8.36
CA THR A 644 -3.39 -11.71 -7.24
C THR A 644 -2.14 -11.87 -6.37
N VAL A 645 -2.34 -12.23 -5.10
CA VAL A 645 -1.27 -12.48 -4.11
C VAL A 645 -0.18 -13.39 -4.68
N ARG A 646 -0.55 -14.41 -5.46
CA ARG A 646 0.42 -15.30 -6.09
C ARG A 646 1.35 -14.59 -7.08
N ARG A 647 0.88 -13.62 -7.88
CA ARG A 647 1.73 -12.85 -8.80
C ARG A 647 2.72 -11.97 -8.03
N TRP A 648 2.27 -11.35 -6.95
CA TRP A 648 3.12 -10.58 -6.05
C TRP A 648 4.20 -11.43 -5.37
N VAL A 649 3.87 -12.63 -4.89
CA VAL A 649 4.85 -13.60 -4.35
C VAL A 649 5.81 -14.08 -5.44
N GLU A 650 5.33 -14.31 -6.66
CA GLU A 650 6.16 -14.68 -7.82
C GLU A 650 7.13 -13.55 -8.23
N TYR A 651 6.71 -12.27 -8.14
CA TYR A 651 7.49 -11.07 -8.48
C TYR A 651 8.49 -10.68 -7.39
N ALA A 652 8.07 -10.63 -6.11
CA ALA A 652 8.94 -10.42 -4.96
C ALA A 652 10.16 -11.37 -5.00
N ARG A 653 9.92 -12.65 -5.27
CA ARG A 653 10.98 -13.65 -5.40
C ARG A 653 11.89 -13.44 -6.64
N LYS A 654 11.44 -12.76 -7.71
CA LYS A 654 12.35 -12.36 -8.80
C LYS A 654 13.26 -11.22 -8.36
N ILE A 655 12.73 -10.25 -7.61
CA ILE A 655 13.49 -9.13 -7.04
C ILE A 655 14.54 -9.63 -6.05
N GLY A 656 14.17 -10.56 -5.15
CA GLY A 656 15.06 -11.18 -4.18
C GLY A 656 16.15 -12.11 -4.75
N ARG A 657 16.20 -12.35 -6.07
CA ARG A 657 17.21 -13.24 -6.68
C ARG A 657 18.45 -12.49 -7.17
N ALA A 658 19.61 -13.05 -6.84
CA ALA A 658 20.89 -12.79 -7.51
C ALA A 658 20.84 -13.16 -9.02
N ARG A 659 21.60 -12.46 -9.87
CA ARG A 659 21.85 -12.93 -11.24
C ARG A 659 22.88 -14.06 -11.25
N THR A 660 22.48 -15.23 -11.73
CA THR A 660 23.41 -16.28 -12.15
C THR A 660 24.01 -15.96 -13.52
N SER A 661 25.27 -16.33 -13.74
CA SER A 661 26.12 -15.94 -14.88
C SER A 661 25.76 -16.55 -16.25
N SER A 662 24.49 -16.83 -16.51
CA SER A 662 23.99 -17.44 -17.75
C SER A 662 23.02 -16.52 -18.52
N ALA A 663 22.96 -15.24 -18.14
CA ALA A 663 22.12 -14.20 -18.75
C ALA A 663 22.98 -13.00 -19.19
N GLU A 664 24.21 -13.26 -19.64
CA GLU A 664 25.15 -12.24 -20.15
C GLU A 664 24.87 -11.88 -21.63
N GLU A 665 24.03 -12.62 -22.37
CA GLU A 665 23.82 -12.47 -23.83
C GLU A 665 22.67 -11.51 -24.26
N ASP A 666 21.71 -11.18 -23.39
CA ASP A 666 20.50 -10.41 -23.76
C ASP A 666 20.58 -8.88 -23.45
N VAL A 667 21.78 -8.31 -23.30
CA VAL A 667 21.96 -6.91 -22.81
C VAL A 667 22.64 -5.97 -23.82
N GLU A 668 23.32 -6.48 -24.85
CA GLU A 668 23.96 -5.62 -25.86
C GLU A 668 22.94 -4.83 -26.71
N ASP A 669 21.70 -5.33 -26.83
CA ASP A 669 20.62 -4.82 -27.70
C ASP A 669 19.89 -3.55 -27.21
N TYR A 670 20.27 -2.98 -26.05
CA TYR A 670 19.64 -1.77 -25.47
C TYR A 670 20.65 -0.69 -25.04
N GLU A 671 21.94 -0.90 -25.27
CA GLU A 671 22.98 0.11 -25.03
C GLU A 671 23.31 0.93 -26.29
N GLU A 672 22.61 0.71 -27.41
CA GLU A 672 22.78 1.44 -28.68
C GLU A 672 21.79 2.61 -28.87
N GLU A 673 20.61 2.63 -28.25
CA GLU A 673 19.62 3.71 -28.44
C GLU A 673 19.96 5.03 -27.73
N ASP A 674 20.89 5.03 -26.76
CA ASP A 674 21.30 6.20 -25.95
C ASP A 674 22.73 6.72 -26.27
N LYS A 675 23.25 6.51 -27.50
CA LYS A 675 24.65 6.86 -27.88
C LYS A 675 24.81 7.70 -29.16
N GLU A 676 23.75 8.28 -29.72
CA GLU A 676 23.86 9.34 -30.75
C GLU A 676 23.72 10.72 -30.10
N ASP A 677 24.85 11.29 -29.63
CA ASP A 677 25.16 12.74 -29.53
C ASP A 677 26.36 12.99 -28.57
N ASP A 678 27.59 12.74 -29.02
CA ASP A 678 28.82 13.47 -28.61
C ASP A 678 30.04 12.92 -29.37
N ASP A 679 30.21 13.37 -30.62
CA ASP A 679 31.35 12.98 -31.47
C ASP A 679 32.05 14.25 -31.99
N ASP A 680 32.97 14.81 -31.20
CA ASP A 680 34.04 15.66 -31.75
C ASP A 680 35.28 15.85 -30.84
N VAL A 681 36.41 16.22 -31.48
CA VAL A 681 37.71 16.65 -30.90
C VAL A 681 38.79 15.58 -30.59
N GLN A 682 39.52 15.27 -31.66
CA GLN A 682 41.00 15.23 -31.80
C GLN A 682 41.86 14.01 -31.38
N GLU A 683 42.20 13.28 -32.43
CA GLU A 683 43.39 12.48 -32.70
C GLU A 683 44.75 13.17 -32.40
N GLN A 684 45.71 12.46 -31.76
CA GLN A 684 47.08 12.15 -32.27
C GLN A 684 48.16 11.94 -31.18
N ALA A 685 48.75 10.74 -31.12
CA ALA A 685 50.21 10.49 -31.06
C ALA A 685 50.55 8.99 -31.16
N LYS A 686 51.54 8.62 -31.97
CA LYS A 686 51.97 7.22 -32.19
C LYS A 686 53.20 6.85 -31.34
N GLY A 687 53.24 5.63 -30.78
CA GLY A 687 54.44 5.06 -30.14
C GLY A 687 54.44 3.52 -30.12
N LYS A 688 55.43 2.87 -30.77
CA LYS A 688 55.59 1.41 -30.81
C LYS A 688 56.41 0.90 -29.61
N GLY A 689 56.02 -0.20 -28.96
CA GLY A 689 56.84 -0.79 -27.88
C GLY A 689 56.43 -2.17 -27.31
N LYS A 690 57.00 -3.24 -27.87
CA LYS A 690 57.23 -4.62 -27.36
C LYS A 690 56.63 -5.11 -26.01
N HIS A 691 55.98 -6.28 -26.11
CA HIS A 691 55.91 -7.40 -25.14
C HIS A 691 56.24 -7.17 -23.63
N GLY A 692 55.19 -7.23 -22.80
CA GLY A 692 55.27 -7.52 -21.36
C GLY A 692 54.24 -8.58 -20.95
N LYS A 693 54.57 -9.47 -20.01
CA LYS A 693 53.73 -10.63 -19.62
C LYS A 693 52.42 -10.19 -18.95
N LYS A 694 51.27 -10.65 -19.46
CA LYS A 694 49.96 -10.49 -18.78
C LYS A 694 49.91 -11.32 -17.48
N HIS A 695 50.09 -10.68 -16.34
CA HIS A 695 49.53 -11.21 -15.08
C HIS A 695 48.00 -11.14 -15.17
N LYS A 696 47.32 -12.29 -15.20
CA LYS A 696 45.86 -12.35 -15.00
C LYS A 696 45.54 -11.98 -13.55
N LYS A 697 45.36 -10.69 -13.25
CA LYS A 697 44.56 -10.28 -12.09
C LYS A 697 43.16 -10.88 -12.30
N LYS A 698 42.74 -11.81 -11.44
CA LYS A 698 41.33 -12.19 -11.32
C LYS A 698 40.58 -10.92 -10.89
N LYS A 699 39.83 -10.28 -11.78
CA LYS A 699 38.78 -9.34 -11.34
C LYS A 699 37.78 -10.17 -10.52
N LYS A 700 37.50 -9.78 -9.27
CA LYS A 700 36.31 -10.29 -8.57
C LYS A 700 35.11 -9.94 -9.46
N LYS A 701 34.29 -10.93 -9.85
CA LYS A 701 33.04 -10.67 -10.57
C LYS A 701 32.03 -10.22 -9.51
N HIS A 702 31.74 -8.92 -9.46
CA HIS A 702 30.59 -8.44 -8.70
C HIS A 702 29.32 -8.95 -9.40
N HIS A 703 28.44 -9.60 -8.65
CA HIS A 703 27.18 -10.10 -9.19
C HIS A 703 26.23 -8.92 -9.40
N LYS A 704 26.06 -8.48 -10.66
CA LYS A 704 25.15 -7.38 -10.98
C LYS A 704 23.71 -7.72 -10.55
N ALA A 705 23.04 -6.73 -9.98
CA ALA A 705 21.61 -6.73 -9.67
C ALA A 705 20.72 -7.33 -10.79
N SER A 706 19.62 -7.99 -10.40
CA SER A 706 18.59 -8.43 -11.35
C SER A 706 17.90 -7.23 -12.01
N ARG A 707 17.41 -7.44 -13.24
CA ARG A 707 16.66 -6.41 -13.98
C ARG A 707 15.41 -6.00 -13.21
N GLU A 708 14.78 -6.99 -12.56
CA GLU A 708 13.61 -6.81 -11.70
C GLU A 708 13.93 -5.95 -10.46
N TRP A 709 15.07 -6.16 -9.79
CA TRP A 709 15.49 -5.31 -8.67
C TRP A 709 15.73 -3.86 -9.10
N TYR A 710 16.50 -3.65 -10.17
CA TYR A 710 16.75 -2.30 -10.69
C TYR A 710 15.44 -1.59 -11.09
N THR A 711 14.53 -2.30 -11.76
CA THR A 711 13.22 -1.75 -12.16
C THR A 711 12.36 -1.41 -10.94
N PHE A 712 12.36 -2.27 -9.91
CA PHE A 712 11.65 -2.04 -8.66
C PHE A 712 12.18 -0.81 -7.92
N VAL A 713 13.51 -0.69 -7.75
CA VAL A 713 14.14 0.48 -7.13
C VAL A 713 13.83 1.75 -7.92
N LYS A 714 13.97 1.75 -9.25
CA LYS A 714 13.66 2.92 -10.08
C LYS A 714 12.23 3.41 -9.86
N ARG A 715 11.25 2.50 -9.77
CA ARG A 715 9.83 2.82 -9.49
C ARG A 715 9.61 3.28 -8.06
N ALA A 716 10.29 2.67 -7.08
CA ALA A 716 10.15 3.05 -5.67
C ALA A 716 10.43 4.53 -5.41
N PHE A 717 11.38 5.09 -6.15
CA PHE A 717 11.73 6.50 -6.11
C PHE A 717 11.13 7.31 -7.29
N VAL A 718 10.06 6.83 -7.92
CA VAL A 718 9.32 7.52 -9.01
C VAL A 718 10.24 8.03 -10.13
N GLY A 719 11.27 7.25 -10.49
CA GLY A 719 12.27 7.63 -11.48
C GLY A 719 13.16 8.83 -11.11
N THR A 720 13.17 9.31 -9.86
CA THR A 720 14.02 10.45 -9.48
C THR A 720 15.50 10.09 -9.30
N MET A 721 15.81 8.84 -8.95
CA MET A 721 17.20 8.37 -8.87
C MET A 721 17.84 8.22 -10.25
N ASN A 722 19.10 8.65 -10.39
CA ASN A 722 19.85 8.39 -11.61
C ASN A 722 20.42 6.94 -11.61
N PRO A 723 20.79 6.36 -12.76
CA PRO A 723 21.28 4.98 -12.83
C PRO A 723 22.55 4.68 -12.02
N LYS A 724 23.45 5.67 -11.87
CA LYS A 724 24.70 5.52 -11.11
C LYS A 724 24.43 5.48 -9.61
N ASP A 725 23.57 6.35 -9.10
CA ASP A 725 23.16 6.35 -7.69
C ASP A 725 22.49 5.01 -7.30
N ILE A 726 21.72 4.42 -8.22
CA ILE A 726 21.12 3.08 -8.02
C ILE A 726 22.22 2.00 -8.00
N GLU A 727 23.22 2.06 -8.88
CA GLU A 727 24.33 1.10 -8.87
C GLU A 727 25.21 1.24 -7.61
N GLU A 728 25.38 2.47 -7.10
CA GLU A 728 26.17 2.75 -5.89
C GLU A 728 25.44 2.31 -4.61
N LEU A 729 24.18 2.72 -4.39
CA LEU A 729 23.43 2.35 -3.19
C LEU A 729 22.90 0.90 -3.21
N PHE A 730 22.53 0.37 -4.38
CA PHE A 730 21.79 -0.89 -4.49
C PHE A 730 22.49 -1.97 -5.34
N GLY A 731 23.63 -1.66 -5.97
CA GLY A 731 24.38 -2.59 -6.82
C GLY A 731 25.41 -3.45 -6.07
N ALA A 732 25.80 -3.06 -4.86
CA ALA A 732 26.89 -3.71 -4.09
C ALA A 732 26.44 -4.84 -3.14
N SER A 733 25.15 -5.18 -3.08
CA SER A 733 24.57 -6.09 -2.08
C SER A 733 24.83 -7.60 -2.35
N GLU A 734 26.07 -8.00 -2.62
CA GLU A 734 26.50 -9.41 -2.70
C GLU A 734 28.03 -9.46 -2.50
N GLY A 735 28.49 -9.49 -1.23
CA GLY A 735 29.92 -9.58 -0.91
C GLY A 735 30.40 -9.22 0.52
N ALA A 736 29.52 -8.95 1.49
CA ALA A 736 29.93 -8.60 2.86
C ALA A 736 30.27 -9.82 3.74
N ASP A 737 29.60 -10.96 3.54
CA ASP A 737 29.69 -12.11 4.46
C ASP A 737 30.96 -12.98 4.30
N GLU A 738 31.76 -12.80 3.25
CA GLU A 738 33.04 -13.54 3.07
C GLU A 738 34.27 -12.81 3.66
N VAL A 739 34.14 -11.59 4.18
CA VAL A 739 35.29 -10.80 4.67
C VAL A 739 35.53 -10.96 6.18
N VAL A 740 34.57 -11.49 6.93
CA VAL A 740 34.66 -11.61 8.39
C VAL A 740 35.42 -12.88 8.84
N GLU A 741 35.37 -13.99 8.07
CA GLU A 741 36.15 -15.19 8.42
C GLU A 741 37.65 -15.09 8.09
N GLU A 742 38.05 -14.35 7.03
CA GLU A 742 39.46 -14.27 6.59
C GLU A 742 40.32 -13.26 7.40
N ILE A 743 39.72 -12.53 8.36
CA ILE A 743 40.42 -11.58 9.26
C ILE A 743 40.67 -12.19 10.66
N MET A 744 40.18 -13.40 10.94
CA MET A 744 40.42 -14.12 12.20
C MET A 744 41.56 -15.16 12.16
N GLU A 745 42.25 -15.35 11.03
CA GLU A 745 43.40 -16.27 10.89
C GLU A 745 44.70 -15.59 10.35
N LEU A 746 44.99 -14.34 10.74
CA LEU A 746 46.28 -13.66 10.50
C LEU A 746 46.85 -12.96 11.75
#